data_AF-A0A0E3ZT45-F1
#
_entry.id   AF-A0A0E3ZT45-F1
#
_cell.length_a   1.000
_cell.length_b   1.000
_cell.length_c   1.000
_cell.angle_alpha   90.00
_cell.angle_beta   90.00
_cell.angle_gamma   90.00
#
_symmetry.space_group_name_H-M   'P 1'
#
loop_
_entity.id
_entity.type
_entity.pdbx_description
1 polymer ?
#
loop_
_entity_poly.entity_id
_entity_poly.type
_entity_poly.pdbx_seq_one_letter_code
_entity_poly.pdbx_strand_id
1 'polypeptide(L)'
;MKKILFLVLLTSSLFAQVPTNLNNLKAYINQKLGPAHNAQVSNQKIQDITSEITDQLIAIDQSKISTISLSALRSLKSNGPAAVYILDAGKQGQFLLDVTDNTTVDNSATVIVTAKGQRYKRDIHIVRVKQFGAKGDRVTDDTQAIRLAMNYCKALKKAVLVFEHNASYKITGTVLYDLSAQSRIRNNDYSLTIQGNNATIWVVGTTNSFWAFNFTFSPQPEQDAKLQINDLWFQTDNVNRPNGILTKYAHFFEIHNVVFFQLWKGFRIENAGMSAVTNTYAFGCQTGFDSELNRDTKFDNCLAFGCETGFFAEGANDGGGAGGLGIVNCYGINNGVNFNLRRLQTAKFTNIVSDVPVNKGILIESCNFLQVNNVLCGPNQKGSKIAFHVTKASNGTDNDYCQFNSVIAENEIVFDHSNYSSVSNLVSTHVFNSSSGAAFDISNSTELTINNAKFRDLSSANSLRVRPNSSRIVFNAGEYDKRLYIEGVNRLGNNIINGSIMKEDVFFENAPLNNESGYYYLSNKVKTIKGGFLLPNIVLKETPMAKAGQVINFDINAVIKRPSIGGAYKATFVSSNGIFGSFGTTVIEVIRNYDNTQAAITSNIPSSSVQITIPSNNIIRFTCNATNAGTIAKLTLIYVEEI
;
A
#
# COMPACT_ATOMS: atom_id res chain seq x y z
N MET A 1 -32.60 53.54 -21.46
CA MET A 1 -33.11 52.23 -20.99
C MET A 1 -33.85 51.44 -22.07
N LYS A 2 -34.81 52.00 -22.83
CA LYS A 2 -35.53 51.26 -23.90
C LYS A 2 -34.67 50.72 -25.06
N LYS A 3 -33.55 51.37 -25.41
CA LYS A 3 -32.63 50.91 -26.47
C LYS A 3 -31.64 49.80 -26.03
N ILE A 4 -31.46 49.60 -24.72
CA ILE A 4 -30.54 48.58 -24.17
C ILE A 4 -31.26 47.24 -23.97
N LEU A 5 -32.55 47.28 -23.61
CA LEU A 5 -33.39 46.07 -23.55
C LEU A 5 -33.58 45.43 -24.94
N PHE A 6 -33.60 46.25 -26.00
CA PHE A 6 -33.72 45.77 -27.39
C PHE A 6 -32.45 45.06 -27.90
N LEU A 7 -31.27 45.42 -27.40
CA LEU A 7 -30.00 44.83 -27.84
C LEU A 7 -29.65 43.54 -27.06
N VAL A 8 -30.07 43.45 -25.80
CA VAL A 8 -29.96 42.21 -25.00
C VAL A 8 -30.95 41.14 -25.51
N LEU A 9 -32.14 41.53 -26.00
CA LEU A 9 -33.09 40.63 -26.68
C LEU A 9 -32.63 40.17 -28.07
N LEU A 10 -31.76 40.93 -28.74
CA LEU A 10 -31.20 40.58 -30.06
C LEU A 10 -30.06 39.55 -29.97
N THR A 11 -29.29 39.56 -28.89
CA THR A 11 -28.20 38.57 -28.71
C THR A 11 -28.74 37.24 -28.18
N SER A 12 -29.75 37.22 -27.31
CA SER A 12 -30.43 35.98 -26.91
C SER A 12 -31.27 35.34 -28.02
N SER A 13 -31.83 36.14 -28.95
CA SER A 13 -32.62 35.62 -30.07
C SER A 13 -31.77 35.04 -31.20
N LEU A 14 -30.57 35.57 -31.46
CA LEU A 14 -29.66 34.94 -32.42
C LEU A 14 -29.18 33.56 -31.94
N PHE A 15 -28.87 33.38 -30.66
CA PHE A 15 -28.46 32.06 -30.13
C PHE A 15 -29.62 31.08 -29.97
N ALA A 16 -30.85 31.54 -29.64
CA ALA A 16 -32.04 30.68 -29.64
C ALA A 16 -32.52 30.30 -31.05
N GLN A 17 -32.24 31.14 -32.05
CA GLN A 17 -32.54 30.84 -33.44
C GLN A 17 -31.52 29.92 -34.09
N VAL A 18 -30.30 29.77 -33.60
CA VAL A 18 -29.31 28.86 -34.22
C VAL A 18 -29.79 27.40 -34.21
N PRO A 19 -30.26 26.80 -33.09
CA PRO A 19 -30.81 25.44 -33.10
C PRO A 19 -32.08 25.34 -33.97
N THR A 20 -32.91 26.38 -33.94
CA THR A 20 -34.17 26.43 -34.70
C THR A 20 -33.90 26.51 -36.20
N ASN A 21 -32.93 27.32 -36.61
CA ASN A 21 -32.47 27.46 -37.99
C ASN A 21 -31.73 26.22 -38.47
N LEU A 22 -30.96 25.55 -37.60
CA LEU A 22 -30.32 24.28 -37.92
C LEU A 22 -31.35 23.16 -38.12
N ASN A 23 -32.39 23.12 -37.29
CA ASN A 23 -33.49 22.17 -37.42
C ASN A 23 -34.37 22.48 -38.65
N ASN A 24 -34.61 23.75 -38.93
CA ASN A 24 -35.32 24.19 -40.13
C ASN A 24 -34.51 23.90 -41.40
N LEU A 25 -33.18 24.06 -41.36
CA LEU A 25 -32.29 23.72 -42.47
C LEU A 25 -32.24 22.20 -42.67
N LYS A 26 -32.13 21.41 -41.60
CA LYS A 26 -32.25 19.94 -41.66
C LYS A 26 -33.59 19.50 -42.25
N ALA A 27 -34.69 20.12 -41.82
CA ALA A 27 -36.02 19.84 -42.35
C ALA A 27 -36.13 20.22 -43.84
N TYR A 28 -35.58 21.37 -44.24
CA TYR A 28 -35.57 21.83 -45.63
C TYR A 28 -34.72 20.92 -46.53
N ILE A 29 -33.54 20.50 -46.08
CA ILE A 29 -32.66 19.57 -46.80
C ILE A 29 -33.36 18.21 -46.95
N ASN A 30 -33.97 17.68 -45.88
CA ASN A 30 -34.73 16.43 -45.92
C ASN A 30 -35.96 16.52 -46.84
N GLN A 31 -36.61 17.68 -46.90
CA GLN A 31 -37.75 17.94 -47.80
C GLN A 31 -37.32 18.00 -49.27
N LYS A 32 -36.13 18.52 -49.56
CA LYS A 32 -35.64 18.70 -50.94
C LYS A 32 -34.96 17.47 -51.54
N LEU A 33 -34.31 16.62 -50.74
CA LEU A 33 -33.54 15.48 -51.25
C LEU A 33 -34.35 14.18 -51.37
N GLY A 34 -35.54 14.10 -50.73
CA GLY A 34 -36.40 12.93 -50.77
C GLY A 34 -35.83 11.71 -50.01
N PRO A 35 -36.69 10.76 -49.55
CA PRO A 35 -36.26 9.65 -48.70
C PRO A 35 -35.21 8.73 -49.34
N ALA A 36 -35.21 8.62 -50.68
CA ALA A 36 -34.37 7.69 -51.42
C ALA A 36 -32.92 8.16 -51.64
N HIS A 37 -32.63 9.45 -51.50
CA HIS A 37 -31.28 9.99 -51.65
C HIS A 37 -30.51 10.08 -50.32
N ASN A 38 -31.21 9.95 -49.19
CA ASN A 38 -30.66 10.03 -47.83
C ASN A 38 -29.87 8.77 -47.39
N ALA A 39 -29.89 7.67 -48.17
CA ALA A 39 -29.11 6.48 -47.86
C ALA A 39 -27.68 6.51 -48.47
N GLN A 40 -27.41 7.37 -49.46
CA GLN A 40 -26.10 7.44 -50.14
C GLN A 40 -25.32 8.73 -49.90
N VAL A 41 -25.97 9.82 -49.47
CA VAL A 41 -25.24 10.98 -48.92
C VAL A 41 -24.86 10.62 -47.49
N SER A 42 -23.66 10.06 -47.32
CA SER A 42 -23.17 9.59 -46.03
C SER A 42 -23.34 10.67 -44.95
N ASN A 43 -23.79 10.26 -43.76
CA ASN A 43 -23.81 11.12 -42.56
C ASN A 43 -22.50 11.90 -42.36
N GLN A 44 -21.38 11.39 -42.91
CA GLN A 44 -20.10 12.06 -42.98
C GLN A 44 -20.14 13.41 -43.71
N LYS A 45 -20.72 13.52 -44.92
CA LYS A 45 -20.76 14.80 -45.66
C LYS A 45 -21.57 15.87 -44.92
N ILE A 46 -22.63 15.47 -44.22
CA ILE A 46 -23.42 16.39 -43.39
C ILE A 46 -22.61 16.83 -42.16
N GLN A 47 -21.84 15.93 -41.54
CA GLN A 47 -20.94 16.27 -40.45
C GLN A 47 -19.82 17.22 -40.92
N ASP A 48 -19.23 16.98 -42.09
CA ASP A 48 -18.17 17.80 -42.65
C ASP A 48 -18.68 19.23 -42.95
N ILE A 49 -19.84 19.37 -43.61
CA ILE A 49 -20.46 20.69 -43.87
C ILE A 49 -20.85 21.40 -42.57
N THR A 50 -21.36 20.65 -41.57
CA THR A 50 -21.71 21.25 -40.27
C THR A 50 -20.46 21.76 -39.56
N SER A 51 -19.35 21.03 -39.64
CA SER A 51 -18.05 21.46 -39.10
C SER A 51 -17.57 22.73 -39.81
N GLU A 52 -17.59 22.75 -41.15
CA GLU A 52 -17.15 23.90 -41.93
C GLU A 52 -17.96 25.17 -41.66
N ILE A 53 -19.30 25.06 -41.57
CA ILE A 53 -20.17 26.20 -41.22
C ILE A 53 -19.89 26.68 -39.80
N THR A 54 -19.66 25.76 -38.87
CA THR A 54 -19.33 26.11 -37.48
C THR A 54 -18.00 26.86 -37.42
N ASP A 55 -16.99 26.40 -38.15
CA ASP A 55 -15.68 27.04 -38.24
C ASP A 55 -15.77 28.43 -38.88
N GLN A 56 -16.57 28.59 -39.93
CA GLN A 56 -16.82 29.89 -40.56
C GLN A 56 -17.56 30.86 -39.63
N LEU A 57 -18.53 30.39 -38.85
CA LEU A 57 -19.24 31.21 -37.86
C LEU A 57 -18.31 31.65 -36.73
N ILE A 58 -17.44 30.76 -36.24
CA ILE A 58 -16.40 31.09 -35.25
C ILE A 58 -15.42 32.12 -35.83
N ALA A 59 -14.99 31.95 -37.08
CA ALA A 59 -14.09 32.90 -37.74
C ALA A 59 -14.72 34.30 -37.91
N ILE A 60 -16.02 34.36 -38.26
CA ILE A 60 -16.77 35.62 -38.37
C ILE A 60 -16.92 36.29 -37.00
N ASP A 61 -17.24 35.54 -35.95
CA ASP A 61 -17.36 36.09 -34.59
C ASP A 61 -16.02 36.60 -34.07
N GLN A 62 -14.94 35.85 -34.28
CA GLN A 62 -13.58 36.26 -33.93
C GLN A 62 -13.12 37.49 -34.73
N SER A 63 -13.50 37.62 -36.01
CA SER A 63 -13.18 38.80 -36.84
C SER A 63 -13.82 40.11 -36.33
N LYS A 64 -14.84 40.02 -35.47
CA LYS A 64 -15.51 41.18 -34.85
C LYS A 64 -14.93 41.56 -33.49
N ILE A 65 -14.10 40.71 -32.88
CA ILE A 65 -13.47 41.05 -31.60
C ILE A 65 -12.30 41.99 -31.87
N SER A 66 -12.41 43.23 -31.41
CA SER A 66 -11.36 44.22 -31.56
C SER A 66 -10.10 43.77 -30.80
N THR A 67 -8.98 43.62 -31.50
CA THR A 67 -7.68 43.38 -30.88
C THR A 67 -7.10 44.71 -30.40
N ILE A 68 -6.59 44.77 -29.18
CA ILE A 68 -6.09 46.01 -28.56
C ILE A 68 -4.97 45.70 -27.57
N SER A 69 -4.00 46.59 -27.40
CA SER A 69 -3.05 46.45 -26.31
C SER A 69 -3.68 46.80 -24.96
N LEU A 70 -3.13 46.28 -23.87
CA LEU A 70 -3.57 46.60 -22.52
C LEU A 70 -3.49 48.11 -22.23
N SER A 71 -2.41 48.75 -22.68
CA SER A 71 -2.20 50.19 -22.54
C SER A 71 -3.20 51.01 -23.36
N ALA A 72 -3.52 50.58 -24.59
CA ALA A 72 -4.51 51.22 -25.43
C ALA A 72 -5.93 51.08 -24.85
N LEU A 73 -6.28 49.90 -24.33
CA LEU A 73 -7.57 49.67 -23.67
C LEU A 73 -7.75 50.60 -22.46
N ARG A 74 -6.72 50.70 -21.60
CA ARG A 74 -6.74 51.63 -20.47
C ARG A 74 -6.88 53.09 -20.87
N SER A 75 -6.35 53.46 -22.03
CA SER A 75 -6.39 54.84 -22.53
C SER A 75 -7.73 55.21 -23.18
N LEU A 76 -8.69 54.28 -23.32
CA LEU A 76 -9.99 54.56 -23.91
C LEU A 76 -10.78 55.58 -23.08
N LYS A 77 -11.09 56.73 -23.69
CA LYS A 77 -11.93 57.81 -23.13
C LYS A 77 -13.37 57.79 -23.66
N SER A 78 -13.62 57.03 -24.74
CA SER A 78 -14.95 56.82 -25.33
C SER A 78 -15.58 55.52 -24.82
N ASN A 79 -16.83 55.23 -25.23
CA ASN A 79 -17.39 53.89 -25.00
C ASN A 79 -16.59 52.89 -25.85
N GLY A 80 -15.87 51.99 -25.20
CA GLY A 80 -15.19 50.89 -25.88
C GLY A 80 -16.17 49.81 -26.41
N PRO A 81 -15.68 48.88 -27.25
CA PRO A 81 -16.47 47.76 -27.78
C PRO A 81 -16.89 46.80 -26.65
N ALA A 82 -17.94 46.00 -26.89
CA ALA A 82 -18.48 45.08 -25.88
C ALA A 82 -17.49 43.94 -25.51
N ALA A 83 -16.61 43.58 -26.43
CA ALA A 83 -15.54 42.60 -26.22
C ALA A 83 -14.24 43.09 -26.88
N VAL A 84 -13.11 42.74 -26.26
CA VAL A 84 -11.77 43.01 -26.78
C VAL A 84 -10.87 41.81 -26.58
N TYR A 85 -9.86 41.65 -27.45
CA TYR A 85 -8.80 40.66 -27.28
C TYR A 85 -7.47 41.36 -27.02
N ILE A 86 -6.86 41.10 -25.86
CA ILE A 86 -5.56 41.65 -25.51
C ILE A 86 -4.45 40.86 -26.20
N LEU A 87 -3.48 41.55 -26.81
CA LEU A 87 -2.34 40.93 -27.50
C LEU A 87 -1.03 40.92 -26.70
N ASP A 88 -0.96 41.67 -25.60
CA ASP A 88 0.25 41.80 -24.78
C ASP A 88 0.71 40.42 -24.27
N ALA A 89 2.00 40.15 -24.43
CA ALA A 89 2.61 38.88 -24.04
C ALA A 89 2.37 38.56 -22.56
N GLY A 90 1.83 37.37 -22.29
CA GLY A 90 1.47 36.91 -20.95
C GLY A 90 0.14 37.45 -20.42
N LYS A 91 -0.50 38.40 -21.11
CA LYS A 91 -1.82 38.96 -20.76
C LYS A 91 -2.87 38.66 -21.82
N GLN A 92 -2.58 37.82 -22.81
CA GLN A 92 -3.47 37.61 -23.94
C GLN A 92 -4.83 37.03 -23.52
N GLY A 93 -5.84 37.32 -24.33
CA GLY A 93 -7.17 36.72 -24.23
C GLY A 93 -8.31 37.73 -24.29
N GLN A 94 -9.52 37.19 -24.33
CA GLN A 94 -10.74 37.96 -24.46
C GLN A 94 -11.17 38.58 -23.12
N PHE A 95 -11.66 39.82 -23.20
CA PHE A 95 -12.32 40.51 -22.10
C PHE A 95 -13.66 41.06 -22.57
N LEU A 96 -14.66 41.00 -21.70
CA LEU A 96 -16.02 41.48 -21.91
C LEU A 96 -16.24 42.73 -21.06
N LEU A 97 -16.88 43.74 -21.64
CA LEU A 97 -17.31 44.94 -20.93
C LEU A 97 -18.45 44.58 -19.96
N ASP A 98 -18.21 44.72 -18.66
CA ASP A 98 -19.25 44.64 -17.64
C ASP A 98 -19.79 46.05 -17.36
N VAL A 99 -20.90 46.39 -18.00
CA VAL A 99 -21.55 47.70 -17.83
C VAL A 99 -22.21 47.87 -16.46
N THR A 100 -22.36 46.80 -15.68
CA THR A 100 -22.96 46.83 -14.34
C THR A 100 -21.92 47.02 -13.24
N ASP A 101 -20.65 46.75 -13.53
CA ASP A 101 -19.56 46.95 -12.59
C ASP A 101 -18.93 48.34 -12.72
N ASN A 102 -19.12 49.14 -11.68
CA ASN A 102 -18.52 50.47 -11.54
C ASN A 102 -17.58 50.60 -10.32
N THR A 103 -17.35 49.52 -9.57
CA THR A 103 -16.61 49.55 -8.29
C THR A 103 -15.34 48.71 -8.31
N THR A 104 -15.25 47.65 -9.12
CA THR A 104 -14.06 46.81 -9.13
C THR A 104 -12.85 47.58 -9.66
N VAL A 105 -11.75 47.47 -8.92
CA VAL A 105 -10.48 48.14 -9.20
C VAL A 105 -9.74 47.41 -10.32
N ASP A 106 -8.99 48.15 -11.14
CA ASP A 106 -8.08 47.56 -12.13
C ASP A 106 -7.02 46.69 -11.43
N ASN A 107 -6.88 45.44 -11.86
CA ASN A 107 -5.88 44.52 -11.34
C ASN A 107 -4.89 44.03 -12.41
N SER A 108 -4.91 44.63 -13.60
CA SER A 108 -4.03 44.33 -14.74
C SER A 108 -4.11 42.90 -15.29
N ALA A 109 -5.06 42.09 -14.84
CA ALA A 109 -5.11 40.66 -15.13
C ALA A 109 -6.49 40.19 -15.57
N THR A 110 -7.49 40.39 -14.70
CA THR A 110 -8.85 39.88 -14.85
C THR A 110 -9.88 40.99 -14.91
N VAL A 111 -9.53 42.17 -14.38
CA VAL A 111 -10.30 43.40 -14.53
C VAL A 111 -9.37 44.49 -15.02
N ILE A 112 -9.69 45.05 -16.19
CA ILE A 112 -9.03 46.23 -16.75
C ILE A 112 -10.01 47.39 -16.68
N VAL A 113 -9.58 48.52 -16.13
CA VAL A 113 -10.40 49.73 -16.04
C VAL A 113 -9.90 50.74 -17.07
N THR A 114 -10.79 51.22 -17.93
CA THR A 114 -10.46 52.27 -18.90
C THR A 114 -10.39 53.65 -18.22
N ALA A 115 -9.81 54.65 -18.89
CA ALA A 115 -9.80 56.04 -18.42
C ALA A 115 -11.22 56.61 -18.21
N LYS A 116 -12.22 56.04 -18.89
CA LYS A 116 -13.64 56.37 -18.68
C LYS A 116 -14.26 55.67 -17.46
N GLY A 117 -13.53 54.76 -16.81
CA GLY A 117 -14.05 53.91 -15.75
C GLY A 117 -14.87 52.73 -16.27
N GLN A 118 -14.71 52.30 -17.51
CA GLN A 118 -15.36 51.05 -17.96
C GLN A 118 -14.58 49.84 -17.46
N ARG A 119 -15.25 48.80 -16.98
CA ARG A 119 -14.62 47.58 -16.44
C ARG A 119 -14.71 46.46 -17.46
N TYR A 120 -13.57 46.05 -17.98
CA TYR A 120 -13.44 44.89 -18.84
C TYR A 120 -13.03 43.70 -17.99
N LYS A 121 -13.90 42.68 -17.92
CA LYS A 121 -13.69 41.46 -17.16
C LYS A 121 -13.32 40.31 -18.07
N ARG A 122 -12.39 39.49 -17.63
CA ARG A 122 -11.98 38.30 -18.37
C ARG A 122 -12.99 37.18 -18.12
N ASP A 123 -13.61 36.68 -19.18
CA ASP A 123 -14.55 35.56 -19.11
C ASP A 123 -13.79 34.23 -19.16
N ILE A 124 -13.26 33.79 -18.02
CA ILE A 124 -12.47 32.55 -17.99
C ILE A 124 -12.66 31.75 -16.70
N HIS A 125 -12.89 30.44 -16.90
CA HIS A 125 -12.57 29.41 -15.91
C HIS A 125 -11.10 28.96 -16.01
N ILE A 126 -10.36 29.35 -17.06
CA ILE A 126 -8.95 28.98 -17.30
C ILE A 126 -8.02 30.15 -16.99
N VAL A 127 -7.38 30.10 -15.84
CA VAL A 127 -6.50 31.13 -15.29
C VAL A 127 -5.05 30.76 -15.56
N ARG A 128 -4.27 31.62 -16.24
CA ARG A 128 -2.84 31.38 -16.48
C ARG A 128 -1.99 32.17 -15.50
N VAL A 129 -0.95 31.56 -14.92
CA VAL A 129 -0.07 32.27 -13.97
C VAL A 129 0.62 33.50 -14.57
N LYS A 130 0.94 33.50 -15.88
CA LYS A 130 1.52 34.66 -16.58
C LYS A 130 0.58 35.87 -16.64
N GLN A 131 -0.74 35.63 -16.60
CA GLN A 131 -1.74 36.72 -16.52
C GLN A 131 -1.60 37.52 -15.23
N PHE A 132 -0.92 36.98 -14.21
CA PHE A 132 -0.64 37.64 -12.94
C PHE A 132 0.82 38.09 -12.80
N GLY A 133 1.61 37.99 -13.87
CA GLY A 133 2.97 38.54 -13.93
C GLY A 133 4.09 37.51 -13.75
N ALA A 134 3.77 36.23 -13.58
CA ALA A 134 4.78 35.18 -13.50
C ALA A 134 5.62 35.14 -14.79
N LYS A 135 6.93 34.96 -14.66
CA LYS A 135 7.90 34.89 -15.75
C LYS A 135 8.13 33.46 -16.20
N GLY A 136 8.33 32.54 -15.25
CA GLY A 136 8.65 31.15 -15.57
C GLY A 136 10.05 30.99 -16.19
N ASP A 137 11.01 31.81 -15.73
CA ASP A 137 12.40 31.86 -16.22
C ASP A 137 13.43 31.28 -15.23
N ARG A 138 12.98 30.68 -14.13
CA ARG A 138 13.77 30.14 -12.99
C ARG A 138 14.60 31.17 -12.21
N VAL A 139 14.62 32.44 -12.63
CA VAL A 139 15.44 33.50 -12.03
C VAL A 139 14.57 34.43 -11.19
N THR A 140 13.47 34.89 -11.78
CA THR A 140 12.50 35.79 -11.16
C THR A 140 11.67 35.04 -10.12
N ASP A 141 11.50 35.61 -8.92
CA ASP A 141 10.59 35.03 -7.93
C ASP A 141 9.13 35.23 -8.37
N ASP A 142 8.49 34.12 -8.75
CA ASP A 142 7.12 34.04 -9.25
C ASP A 142 6.09 33.82 -8.13
N THR A 143 6.54 33.73 -6.88
CA THR A 143 5.69 33.41 -5.72
C THR A 143 4.44 34.29 -5.66
N GLN A 144 4.59 35.61 -5.72
CA GLN A 144 3.46 36.53 -5.55
C GLN A 144 2.48 36.45 -6.73
N ALA A 145 2.97 36.29 -7.96
CA ALA A 145 2.12 36.15 -9.13
C ALA A 145 1.29 34.86 -9.08
N ILE A 146 1.90 33.74 -8.67
CA ILE A 146 1.20 32.47 -8.52
C ILE A 146 0.15 32.54 -7.40
N ARG A 147 0.46 33.17 -6.26
CA ARG A 147 -0.53 33.41 -5.18
C ARG A 147 -1.72 34.23 -5.66
N LEU A 148 -1.49 35.29 -6.42
CA LEU A 148 -2.57 36.12 -6.95
C LEU A 148 -3.45 35.34 -7.92
N ALA A 149 -2.86 34.52 -8.80
CA ALA A 149 -3.60 33.64 -9.70
C ALA A 149 -4.45 32.63 -8.92
N MET A 150 -3.88 32.03 -7.88
CA MET A 150 -4.54 31.03 -7.03
C MET A 150 -5.68 31.62 -6.20
N ASN A 151 -5.50 32.82 -5.65
CA ASN A 151 -6.56 33.57 -4.97
C ASN A 151 -7.69 33.95 -5.92
N TYR A 152 -7.38 34.28 -7.17
CA TYR A 152 -8.39 34.52 -8.18
C TYR A 152 -9.18 33.24 -8.51
N CYS A 153 -8.50 32.10 -8.71
CA CYS A 153 -9.15 30.80 -8.88
C CYS A 153 -10.09 30.46 -7.71
N LYS A 154 -9.65 30.70 -6.47
CA LYS A 154 -10.47 30.53 -5.27
C LYS A 154 -11.73 31.40 -5.32
N ALA A 155 -11.62 32.66 -5.73
CA ALA A 155 -12.75 33.57 -5.83
C ALA A 155 -13.78 33.15 -6.90
N LEU A 156 -13.33 32.54 -8.00
CA LEU A 156 -14.21 31.93 -9.00
C LEU A 156 -14.92 30.66 -8.50
N LYS A 157 -14.41 30.06 -7.43
CA LYS A 157 -14.77 28.77 -6.85
C LYS A 157 -14.54 27.57 -7.78
N LYS A 158 -14.75 27.70 -9.09
CA LYS A 158 -14.51 26.67 -10.12
C LYS A 158 -13.55 27.20 -11.18
N ALA A 159 -12.31 26.73 -11.14
CA ALA A 159 -11.26 27.20 -12.05
C ALA A 159 -10.21 26.12 -12.38
N VAL A 160 -9.54 26.34 -13.51
CA VAL A 160 -8.34 25.63 -13.94
C VAL A 160 -7.18 26.62 -13.90
N LEU A 161 -6.19 26.37 -13.05
CA LEU A 161 -4.95 27.14 -13.01
C LEU A 161 -3.91 26.48 -13.93
N VAL A 162 -3.45 27.19 -14.94
CA VAL A 162 -2.56 26.68 -15.98
C VAL A 162 -1.17 27.30 -15.86
N PHE A 163 -0.17 26.43 -15.85
CA PHE A 163 1.23 26.77 -16.04
C PHE A 163 1.61 26.59 -17.52
N GLU A 164 2.45 27.49 -18.04
CA GLU A 164 2.94 27.38 -19.42
C GLU A 164 3.84 26.16 -19.60
N HIS A 165 3.75 25.54 -20.77
CA HIS A 165 4.49 24.32 -21.11
C HIS A 165 6.00 24.49 -20.93
N ASN A 166 6.62 23.55 -20.21
CA ASN A 166 8.07 23.49 -19.91
C ASN A 166 8.67 24.76 -19.27
N ALA A 167 7.85 25.69 -18.77
CA ALA A 167 8.35 26.86 -18.07
C ALA A 167 8.83 26.49 -16.65
N SER A 168 9.77 27.27 -16.09
CA SER A 168 10.34 27.01 -14.77
C SER A 168 10.09 28.19 -13.84
N TYR A 169 9.24 28.02 -12.83
CA TYR A 169 8.80 29.07 -11.94
C TYR A 169 9.55 28.99 -10.62
N LYS A 170 10.38 29.98 -10.32
CA LYS A 170 11.06 30.04 -9.03
C LYS A 170 10.08 30.54 -7.98
N ILE A 171 10.01 29.84 -6.85
CA ILE A 171 9.28 30.30 -5.67
C ILE A 171 10.22 30.35 -4.48
N THR A 172 10.15 31.44 -3.72
CA THR A 172 10.86 31.63 -2.45
C THR A 172 9.91 31.71 -1.25
N GLY A 173 8.60 31.63 -1.49
CA GLY A 173 7.53 31.68 -0.48
C GLY A 173 6.49 30.57 -0.69
N THR A 174 5.82 30.14 0.39
CA THR A 174 4.68 29.22 0.27
C THR A 174 3.55 29.86 -0.52
N VAL A 175 2.97 29.09 -1.45
CA VAL A 175 1.72 29.45 -2.13
C VAL A 175 0.57 28.76 -1.39
N LEU A 176 -0.25 29.56 -0.71
CA LEU A 176 -1.33 29.09 0.15
C LEU A 176 -2.67 29.10 -0.59
N TYR A 177 -3.38 27.97 -0.55
CA TYR A 177 -4.80 27.86 -0.90
C TYR A 177 -5.56 27.42 0.35
N ASP A 178 -6.15 28.39 1.04
CA ASP A 178 -6.78 28.19 2.34
C ASP A 178 -8.31 28.30 2.25
N LEU A 179 -9.02 27.19 2.44
CA LEU A 179 -10.46 27.11 2.61
C LEU A 179 -10.89 26.80 4.05
N SER A 180 -9.99 26.90 5.04
CA SER A 180 -10.28 26.56 6.45
C SER A 180 -11.40 27.40 7.08
N ALA A 181 -11.55 28.65 6.65
CA ALA A 181 -12.62 29.55 7.12
C ALA A 181 -14.01 29.21 6.57
N GLN A 182 -14.13 28.25 5.64
CA GLN A 182 -15.44 27.83 5.11
C GLN A 182 -16.12 26.89 6.11
N SER A 183 -17.34 27.21 6.53
CA SER A 183 -18.06 26.43 7.55
C SER A 183 -18.42 25.02 7.09
N ARG A 184 -18.73 24.84 5.80
CA ARG A 184 -18.95 23.53 5.15
C ARG A 184 -18.91 23.70 3.63
N ILE A 185 -18.09 22.90 2.92
CA ILE A 185 -18.05 22.90 1.45
C ILE A 185 -18.91 21.74 0.96
N ARG A 186 -20.05 22.03 0.30
CA ARG A 186 -20.95 21.02 -0.25
C ARG A 186 -20.95 21.06 -1.78
N ASN A 187 -21.39 19.99 -2.43
CA ASN A 187 -21.78 19.97 -3.83
C ASN A 187 -20.70 20.43 -4.83
N ASN A 188 -19.42 20.21 -4.53
CA ASN A 188 -18.32 20.74 -5.36
C ASN A 188 -18.40 22.26 -5.56
N ASP A 189 -18.82 23.00 -4.53
CA ASP A 189 -18.84 24.47 -4.57
C ASP A 189 -17.47 25.01 -4.96
N TYR A 190 -16.40 24.36 -4.48
CA TYR A 190 -15.03 24.63 -4.86
C TYR A 190 -14.46 23.47 -5.70
N SER A 191 -13.93 23.81 -6.89
CA SER A 191 -13.17 22.92 -7.76
C SER A 191 -11.97 23.67 -8.33
N LEU A 192 -10.77 23.17 -8.04
CA LEU A 192 -9.53 23.71 -8.62
C LEU A 192 -8.77 22.58 -9.31
N THR A 193 -8.52 22.74 -10.60
CA THR A 193 -7.57 21.88 -11.33
C THR A 193 -6.31 22.69 -11.61
N ILE A 194 -5.16 22.23 -11.14
CA ILE A 194 -3.85 22.80 -11.46
C ILE A 194 -3.24 21.98 -12.58
N GLN A 195 -3.12 22.58 -13.76
CA GLN A 195 -2.55 21.96 -14.95
C GLN A 195 -1.12 22.48 -15.16
N GLY A 196 -0.14 21.61 -14.94
CA GLY A 196 1.28 21.93 -15.00
C GLY A 196 1.87 21.98 -16.40
N ASN A 197 1.40 21.15 -17.33
CA ASN A 197 1.96 21.04 -18.69
C ASN A 197 3.49 20.80 -18.69
N ASN A 198 4.00 19.96 -17.78
CA ASN A 198 5.42 19.72 -17.53
C ASN A 198 6.21 20.96 -17.07
N ALA A 199 5.53 21.97 -16.50
CA ALA A 199 6.21 23.08 -15.85
C ALA A 199 6.95 22.60 -14.60
N THR A 200 8.08 23.27 -14.32
CA THR A 200 8.86 23.05 -13.10
C THR A 200 8.58 24.16 -12.10
N ILE A 201 8.27 23.81 -10.86
CA ILE A 201 8.27 24.67 -9.69
C ILE A 201 9.65 24.54 -9.04
N TRP A 202 10.49 25.55 -9.22
CA TRP A 202 11.82 25.64 -8.64
C TRP A 202 11.75 26.23 -7.23
N VAL A 203 11.82 25.36 -6.22
CA VAL A 203 11.58 25.67 -4.82
C VAL A 203 12.87 26.08 -4.13
N VAL A 204 12.91 27.33 -3.66
CA VAL A 204 14.05 27.91 -2.92
C VAL A 204 13.57 28.28 -1.52
N GLY A 205 13.64 27.33 -0.58
CA GLY A 205 13.32 27.54 0.83
C GLY A 205 14.57 27.45 1.70
N THR A 206 14.51 27.98 2.93
CA THR A 206 15.62 27.92 3.90
C THR A 206 15.33 27.00 5.10
N THR A 207 14.11 26.46 5.20
CA THR A 207 13.68 25.64 6.34
C THR A 207 12.84 24.44 5.90
N ASN A 208 12.84 23.40 6.72
CA ASN A 208 11.97 22.23 6.60
C ASN A 208 10.49 22.50 6.92
N SER A 209 10.13 23.72 7.34
CA SER A 209 8.74 24.16 7.55
C SER A 209 8.13 24.78 6.29
N PHE A 210 8.95 25.09 5.29
CA PHE A 210 8.52 25.65 4.03
C PHE A 210 7.86 24.58 3.16
N TRP A 211 6.65 24.87 2.66
CA TRP A 211 5.95 24.07 1.64
C TRP A 211 5.81 24.89 0.37
N ALA A 212 6.12 24.31 -0.79
CA ALA A 212 5.89 24.95 -2.07
C ALA A 212 4.42 25.34 -2.20
N PHE A 213 3.53 24.34 -2.17
CA PHE A 213 2.09 24.53 -2.14
C PHE A 213 1.50 23.99 -0.83
N ASN A 214 0.65 24.78 -0.19
CA ASN A 214 -0.08 24.39 1.01
C ASN A 214 -1.58 24.55 0.77
N PHE A 215 -2.30 23.44 0.77
CA PHE A 215 -3.75 23.39 0.65
C PHE A 215 -4.33 23.06 2.03
N THR A 216 -5.08 23.99 2.61
CA THR A 216 -5.69 23.79 3.93
C THR A 216 -7.20 23.95 3.80
N PHE A 217 -7.95 22.95 4.22
CA PHE A 217 -9.41 22.95 4.19
C PHE A 217 -9.97 23.01 5.61
N SER A 218 -11.29 23.19 5.70
CA SER A 218 -11.99 23.17 6.98
C SER A 218 -11.93 21.77 7.60
N PRO A 219 -11.64 21.63 8.91
CA PRO A 219 -11.59 20.32 9.58
C PRO A 219 -12.97 19.70 9.78
N GLN A 220 -14.05 20.39 9.38
CA GLN A 220 -15.41 19.88 9.48
C GLN A 220 -15.60 18.67 8.55
N PRO A 221 -16.40 17.66 8.94
CA PRO A 221 -16.69 16.51 8.08
C PRO A 221 -17.38 16.95 6.77
N GLU A 222 -17.27 16.11 5.73
CA GLU A 222 -17.93 16.29 4.43
C GLU A 222 -17.45 17.55 3.66
N GLN A 223 -16.15 17.62 3.36
CA GLN A 223 -15.61 18.63 2.45
C GLN A 223 -15.68 18.12 1.01
N ASP A 224 -16.70 18.48 0.24
CA ASP A 224 -16.81 18.08 -1.17
C ASP A 224 -15.98 18.99 -2.10
N ALA A 225 -14.81 19.46 -1.66
CA ALA A 225 -13.97 20.32 -2.48
C ALA A 225 -13.09 19.48 -3.39
N LYS A 226 -13.23 19.61 -4.71
CA LYS A 226 -12.39 18.87 -5.65
C LYS A 226 -11.10 19.66 -5.92
N LEU A 227 -9.95 19.05 -5.67
CA LEU A 227 -8.66 19.66 -5.99
C LEU A 227 -7.80 18.64 -6.73
N GLN A 228 -7.35 19.02 -7.93
CA GLN A 228 -6.53 18.16 -8.79
C GLN A 228 -5.23 18.87 -9.15
N ILE A 229 -4.12 18.13 -9.21
CA ILE A 229 -2.82 18.62 -9.69
C ILE A 229 -2.25 17.65 -10.71
N ASN A 230 -1.96 18.16 -11.91
CA ASN A 230 -1.50 17.37 -13.04
C ASN A 230 -0.17 17.88 -13.59
N ASP A 231 0.70 16.97 -14.00
CA ASP A 231 1.84 17.25 -14.88
C ASP A 231 2.78 18.38 -14.39
N LEU A 232 3.10 18.39 -13.09
CA LEU A 232 4.01 19.36 -12.46
C LEU A 232 5.27 18.70 -11.92
N TRP A 233 6.38 19.43 -11.96
CA TRP A 233 7.65 19.01 -11.41
C TRP A 233 8.05 19.94 -10.27
N PHE A 234 8.27 19.42 -9.06
CA PHE A 234 8.79 20.19 -7.93
C PHE A 234 10.25 19.83 -7.73
N GLN A 235 11.13 20.83 -7.80
CA GLN A 235 12.56 20.64 -7.71
C GLN A 235 13.21 21.72 -6.83
N THR A 236 14.31 21.38 -6.16
CA THR A 236 15.09 22.34 -5.38
C THR A 236 16.59 22.28 -5.74
N ASP A 237 17.40 23.14 -5.11
CA ASP A 237 18.86 23.19 -5.25
C ASP A 237 19.61 22.17 -4.37
N ASN A 238 18.87 21.38 -3.59
CA ASN A 238 19.38 20.36 -2.66
C ASN A 238 20.24 20.92 -1.51
N VAL A 239 20.29 22.25 -1.31
CA VAL A 239 21.03 22.85 -0.19
C VAL A 239 20.18 22.83 1.08
N ASN A 240 18.93 23.27 0.97
CA ASN A 240 18.04 23.49 2.13
C ASN A 240 16.77 22.62 2.13
N ARG A 241 16.64 21.71 1.15
CA ARG A 241 15.55 20.73 0.99
C ARG A 241 14.18 21.22 1.52
N PRO A 242 13.51 22.18 0.87
CA PRO A 242 12.12 22.52 1.19
C PRO A 242 11.18 21.33 0.94
N ASN A 243 9.91 21.46 1.34
CA ASN A 243 8.88 20.48 1.00
C ASN A 243 8.10 20.85 -0.26
N GLY A 244 7.52 19.86 -0.94
CA GLY A 244 6.68 20.03 -2.11
C GLY A 244 5.25 20.44 -1.75
N ILE A 245 4.34 19.47 -1.73
CA ILE A 245 2.91 19.73 -1.51
C ILE A 245 2.48 19.26 -0.12
N LEU A 246 1.80 20.13 0.62
CA LEU A 246 1.03 19.78 1.81
C LEU A 246 -0.45 19.95 1.52
N THR A 247 -1.24 18.96 1.91
CA THR A 247 -2.69 19.05 1.95
C THR A 247 -3.22 18.63 3.33
N LYS A 248 -4.07 19.48 3.93
CA LYS A 248 -4.69 19.26 5.25
C LYS A 248 -6.21 19.30 5.14
N TYR A 249 -6.88 18.28 5.68
CA TYR A 249 -8.34 18.18 5.71
C TYR A 249 -9.01 18.18 4.32
N ALA A 250 -8.26 17.95 3.26
CA ALA A 250 -8.79 17.88 1.91
C ALA A 250 -9.43 16.52 1.68
N HIS A 251 -10.67 16.48 1.23
CA HIS A 251 -11.23 15.26 0.64
C HIS A 251 -11.20 15.38 -0.88
N PHE A 252 -11.21 14.26 -1.61
CA PHE A 252 -11.21 14.27 -3.08
C PHE A 252 -10.03 15.05 -3.68
N PHE A 253 -8.87 14.98 -3.02
CA PHE A 253 -7.63 15.54 -3.52
C PHE A 253 -6.94 14.54 -4.45
N GLU A 254 -6.63 14.96 -5.67
CA GLU A 254 -6.05 14.10 -6.69
C GLU A 254 -4.71 14.67 -7.19
N ILE A 255 -3.68 13.82 -7.25
CA ILE A 255 -2.39 14.12 -7.89
C ILE A 255 -2.16 13.13 -9.01
N HIS A 256 -1.81 13.63 -10.20
CA HIS A 256 -1.53 12.83 -11.38
C HIS A 256 -0.23 13.29 -12.04
N ASN A 257 0.66 12.35 -12.37
CA ASN A 257 1.89 12.62 -13.15
C ASN A 257 2.76 13.73 -12.55
N VAL A 258 2.87 13.81 -11.22
CA VAL A 258 3.72 14.81 -10.56
C VAL A 258 5.07 14.20 -10.19
N VAL A 259 6.13 15.01 -10.28
CA VAL A 259 7.49 14.62 -9.91
C VAL A 259 7.96 15.49 -8.74
N PHE A 260 8.50 14.86 -7.70
CA PHE A 260 9.16 15.51 -6.57
C PHE A 260 10.64 15.16 -6.58
N PHE A 261 11.52 16.15 -6.65
CA PHE A 261 12.96 15.94 -6.80
C PHE A 261 13.78 16.67 -5.73
N GLN A 262 14.50 15.90 -4.91
CA GLN A 262 15.44 16.35 -3.87
C GLN A 262 14.83 17.22 -2.76
N LEU A 263 13.56 17.00 -2.44
CA LEU A 263 12.83 17.73 -1.39
C LEU A 263 13.02 17.08 -0.02
N TRP A 264 12.65 17.76 1.07
CA TRP A 264 12.57 17.08 2.38
C TRP A 264 11.39 16.13 2.38
N LYS A 265 10.15 16.64 2.33
CA LYS A 265 8.97 15.85 1.99
C LYS A 265 8.52 16.19 0.58
N GLY A 266 8.40 15.19 -0.29
CA GLY A 266 7.84 15.37 -1.64
C GLY A 266 6.37 15.77 -1.55
N PHE A 267 5.57 14.87 -0.99
CA PHE A 267 4.14 15.05 -0.79
C PHE A 267 3.73 14.65 0.62
N ARG A 268 2.90 15.47 1.28
CA ARG A 268 2.22 15.13 2.52
C ARG A 268 0.73 15.40 2.44
N ILE A 269 -0.04 14.41 2.86
CA ILE A 269 -1.49 14.47 3.05
C ILE A 269 -1.81 14.16 4.51
N GLU A 270 -2.59 15.03 5.15
CA GLU A 270 -2.87 14.97 6.58
C GLU A 270 -4.36 15.16 6.87
N ASN A 271 -4.94 14.28 7.70
CA ASN A 271 -6.34 14.33 8.10
C ASN A 271 -7.33 14.42 6.91
N ALA A 272 -6.99 13.79 5.80
CA ALA A 272 -7.72 13.83 4.54
C ALA A 272 -8.54 12.55 4.31
N GLY A 273 -9.42 12.59 3.30
CA GLY A 273 -10.26 11.45 2.92
C GLY A 273 -10.37 11.27 1.41
N MET A 274 -10.68 10.06 0.92
CA MET A 274 -11.13 9.82 -0.46
C MET A 274 -10.22 10.44 -1.52
N SER A 275 -8.91 10.40 -1.29
CA SER A 275 -7.90 11.10 -2.11
C SER A 275 -7.08 10.10 -2.92
N ALA A 276 -6.53 10.52 -4.05
CA ALA A 276 -5.78 9.65 -4.95
C ALA A 276 -4.47 10.28 -5.41
N VAL A 277 -3.39 9.51 -5.37
CA VAL A 277 -2.09 9.88 -5.94
C VAL A 277 -1.75 8.82 -6.95
N THR A 278 -1.68 9.18 -8.22
CA THR A 278 -1.42 8.23 -9.30
C THR A 278 -0.28 8.66 -10.21
N ASN A 279 0.48 7.69 -10.72
CA ASN A 279 1.59 7.92 -11.66
C ASN A 279 2.56 9.00 -11.16
N THR A 280 2.84 9.04 -9.87
CA THR A 280 3.60 10.13 -9.22
C THR A 280 4.92 9.60 -8.72
N TYR A 281 5.96 10.44 -8.80
CA TYR A 281 7.34 10.03 -8.57
C TYR A 281 8.02 10.90 -7.54
N ALA A 282 8.76 10.29 -6.61
CA ALA A 282 9.60 10.98 -5.65
C ALA A 282 11.05 10.50 -5.77
N PHE A 283 11.97 11.42 -6.06
CA PHE A 283 13.37 11.13 -6.33
C PHE A 283 14.29 11.89 -5.37
N GLY A 284 15.08 11.16 -4.58
CA GLY A 284 16.07 11.75 -3.69
C GLY A 284 15.49 12.61 -2.57
N CYS A 285 14.21 12.44 -2.23
CA CYS A 285 13.58 13.16 -1.13
C CYS A 285 14.03 12.58 0.22
N GLN A 286 13.87 13.30 1.33
CA GLN A 286 13.98 12.60 2.63
C GLN A 286 12.80 11.63 2.79
N THR A 287 11.58 12.13 2.71
CA THR A 287 10.37 11.31 2.62
C THR A 287 9.69 11.56 1.28
N GLY A 288 9.47 10.52 0.49
CA GLY A 288 8.81 10.65 -0.81
C GLY A 288 7.34 11.01 -0.67
N PHE A 289 6.57 10.07 -0.12
CA PHE A 289 5.13 10.18 0.11
C PHE A 289 4.83 10.02 1.60
N ASP A 290 4.07 10.95 2.16
CA ASP A 290 3.75 11.01 3.58
C ASP A 290 2.23 11.12 3.77
N SER A 291 1.63 10.14 4.45
CA SER A 291 0.19 10.04 4.68
C SER A 291 -0.11 9.89 6.17
N GLU A 292 -0.52 10.97 6.81
CA GLU A 292 -0.86 10.98 8.24
C GLU A 292 -2.37 11.13 8.47
N LEU A 293 -2.95 10.23 9.26
CA LEU A 293 -4.34 10.30 9.73
C LEU A 293 -5.38 10.36 8.58
N ASN A 294 -5.10 9.68 7.46
CA ASN A 294 -5.94 9.73 6.27
C ASN A 294 -6.88 8.53 6.15
N ARG A 295 -8.05 8.76 5.54
CA ARG A 295 -9.05 7.74 5.23
C ARG A 295 -9.21 7.55 3.73
N ASP A 296 -9.50 6.32 3.30
CA ASP A 296 -9.88 6.00 1.92
C ASP A 296 -8.96 6.63 0.86
N THR A 297 -7.66 6.73 1.19
CA THR A 297 -6.66 7.38 0.35
C THR A 297 -5.90 6.33 -0.42
N LYS A 298 -5.65 6.56 -1.71
CA LYS A 298 -5.00 5.59 -2.59
C LYS A 298 -3.73 6.15 -3.21
N PHE A 299 -2.64 5.41 -3.10
CA PHE A 299 -1.43 5.55 -3.91
C PHE A 299 -1.45 4.45 -4.98
N ASP A 300 -1.41 4.81 -6.26
CA ASP A 300 -1.44 3.86 -7.38
C ASP A 300 -0.33 4.16 -8.38
N ASN A 301 0.44 3.14 -8.77
CA ASN A 301 1.51 3.29 -9.76
C ASN A 301 2.50 4.42 -9.41
N CYS A 302 2.89 4.50 -8.13
CA CYS A 302 3.83 5.50 -7.63
C CYS A 302 5.22 4.90 -7.42
N LEU A 303 6.26 5.71 -7.60
CA LEU A 303 7.66 5.31 -7.41
C LEU A 303 8.35 6.28 -6.45
N ALA A 304 8.97 5.73 -5.41
CA ALA A 304 9.92 6.45 -4.56
C ALA A 304 11.32 5.86 -4.76
N PHE A 305 12.26 6.67 -5.23
CA PHE A 305 13.63 6.26 -5.52
C PHE A 305 14.65 7.17 -4.83
N GLY A 306 15.67 6.57 -4.22
CA GLY A 306 16.76 7.27 -3.54
C GLY A 306 16.33 8.09 -2.32
N CYS A 307 15.13 7.85 -1.77
CA CYS A 307 14.67 8.56 -0.58
C CYS A 307 15.26 7.97 0.72
N GLU A 308 15.13 8.64 1.86
CA GLU A 308 15.38 7.99 3.17
C GLU A 308 14.17 7.15 3.59
N THR A 309 12.96 7.66 3.38
CA THR A 309 11.70 6.92 3.49
C THR A 309 10.91 7.07 2.20
N GLY A 310 10.58 5.97 1.53
CA GLY A 310 9.82 6.02 0.28
C GLY A 310 8.38 6.44 0.50
N PHE A 311 7.63 5.56 1.17
CA PHE A 311 6.25 5.73 1.56
C PHE A 311 6.16 5.67 3.09
N PHE A 312 5.72 6.75 3.70
CA PHE A 312 5.36 6.81 5.11
C PHE A 312 3.84 6.93 5.23
N ALA A 313 3.24 6.05 6.01
CA ALA A 313 1.82 6.16 6.34
C ALA A 313 1.61 5.90 7.82
N GLU A 314 0.88 6.79 8.48
CA GLU A 314 0.60 6.69 9.90
C GLU A 314 -0.87 6.98 10.18
N GLY A 315 -1.53 6.05 10.85
CA GLY A 315 -2.90 6.20 11.30
C GLY A 315 -3.05 6.66 12.75
N ALA A 316 -4.31 6.86 13.15
CA ALA A 316 -4.65 7.16 14.54
C ALA A 316 -4.74 5.86 15.36
N ASN A 317 -4.33 5.91 16.62
CA ASN A 317 -4.36 4.74 17.52
C ASN A 317 -5.78 4.29 17.94
N ASP A 318 -6.84 5.02 17.58
CA ASP A 318 -8.12 5.02 18.31
C ASP A 318 -9.36 4.58 17.50
N GLY A 319 -9.23 3.69 16.52
CA GLY A 319 -10.41 2.92 16.04
C GLY A 319 -11.30 3.59 15.00
N GLY A 320 -11.01 4.81 14.54
CA GLY A 320 -11.88 5.47 13.55
C GLY A 320 -11.22 6.49 12.60
N GLY A 321 -9.95 6.81 12.80
CA GLY A 321 -9.33 7.97 12.14
C GLY A 321 -8.68 7.70 10.78
N ALA A 322 -8.13 6.50 10.53
CA ALA A 322 -7.26 6.24 9.37
C ALA A 322 -7.46 4.83 8.77
N GLY A 323 -8.68 4.60 8.27
CA GLY A 323 -9.10 3.37 7.60
C GLY A 323 -8.92 3.44 6.07
N GLY A 324 -8.76 2.29 5.41
CA GLY A 324 -8.94 2.20 3.95
C GLY A 324 -7.81 2.80 3.11
N LEU A 325 -6.60 2.95 3.68
CA LEU A 325 -5.42 3.31 2.88
C LEU A 325 -5.10 2.21 1.87
N GLY A 326 -5.04 2.55 0.58
CA GLY A 326 -4.60 1.65 -0.48
C GLY A 326 -3.24 2.04 -1.03
N ILE A 327 -2.28 1.12 -1.07
CA ILE A 327 -1.03 1.28 -1.83
C ILE A 327 -0.97 0.16 -2.88
N VAL A 328 -1.02 0.52 -4.15
CA VAL A 328 -1.20 -0.43 -5.26
C VAL A 328 -0.18 -0.15 -6.36
N ASN A 329 0.45 -1.20 -6.89
CA ASN A 329 1.43 -1.08 -7.98
C ASN A 329 2.58 -0.11 -7.67
N CYS A 330 3.01 -0.02 -6.41
CA CYS A 330 4.00 0.97 -5.98
C CYS A 330 5.39 0.36 -5.80
N TYR A 331 6.40 1.18 -6.06
CA TYR A 331 7.81 0.79 -6.07
C TYR A 331 8.59 1.66 -5.11
N GLY A 332 9.35 1.03 -4.20
CA GLY A 332 10.30 1.70 -3.33
C GLY A 332 11.71 1.19 -3.59
N ILE A 333 12.64 2.09 -3.92
CA ILE A 333 14.06 1.80 -4.17
C ILE A 333 14.88 2.85 -3.40
N ASN A 334 14.96 2.75 -2.08
CA ASN A 334 15.35 3.85 -1.20
C ASN A 334 16.49 3.49 -0.24
N ASN A 335 17.26 4.51 0.18
CA ASN A 335 18.39 4.36 1.10
C ASN A 335 17.98 4.22 2.58
N GLY A 336 16.73 3.93 2.88
CA GLY A 336 16.30 3.71 4.27
C GLY A 336 15.15 2.73 4.33
N VAL A 337 13.93 3.23 4.57
CA VAL A 337 12.73 2.39 4.63
C VAL A 337 11.88 2.61 3.38
N ASN A 338 11.62 1.57 2.59
CA ASN A 338 10.79 1.74 1.39
C ASN A 338 9.34 2.02 1.75
N PHE A 339 8.77 1.22 2.65
CA PHE A 339 7.39 1.37 3.12
C PHE A 339 7.38 1.31 4.65
N ASN A 340 7.03 2.42 5.30
CA ASN A 340 6.91 2.54 6.74
C ASN A 340 5.44 2.81 7.09
N LEU A 341 4.77 1.79 7.64
CA LEU A 341 3.33 1.73 7.79
C LEU A 341 3.01 1.57 9.26
N ARG A 342 2.34 2.55 9.85
CA ARG A 342 2.12 2.62 11.29
C ARG A 342 0.66 2.80 11.61
N ARG A 343 0.15 2.04 12.58
CA ARG A 343 -1.14 2.31 13.21
C ARG A 343 -2.31 2.39 12.22
N LEU A 344 -2.21 1.66 11.11
CA LEU A 344 -3.22 1.67 10.05
C LEU A 344 -4.36 0.71 10.37
N GLN A 345 -5.56 1.05 9.90
CA GLN A 345 -6.72 0.16 9.98
C GLN A 345 -7.23 -0.14 8.57
N THR A 346 -7.65 -1.38 8.33
CA THR A 346 -8.28 -1.82 7.06
C THR A 346 -7.50 -1.43 5.79
N ALA A 347 -6.18 -1.30 5.90
CA ALA A 347 -5.34 -0.87 4.80
C ALA A 347 -5.00 -2.04 3.85
N LYS A 348 -4.78 -1.73 2.58
CA LYS A 348 -4.52 -2.72 1.53
C LYS A 348 -3.29 -2.37 0.71
N PHE A 349 -2.40 -3.34 0.58
CA PHE A 349 -1.13 -3.27 -0.14
C PHE A 349 -1.15 -4.34 -1.22
N THR A 350 -0.94 -3.98 -2.48
CA THR A 350 -1.02 -4.93 -3.58
C THR A 350 -0.02 -4.62 -4.67
N ASN A 351 0.73 -5.63 -5.13
CA ASN A 351 1.75 -5.50 -6.17
C ASN A 351 2.82 -4.48 -5.75
N ILE A 352 3.52 -4.78 -4.66
CA ILE A 352 4.54 -3.90 -4.09
C ILE A 352 5.92 -4.43 -4.44
N VAL A 353 6.80 -3.54 -4.89
CA VAL A 353 8.22 -3.85 -5.09
C VAL A 353 9.05 -2.98 -4.16
N SER A 354 9.94 -3.62 -3.42
CA SER A 354 10.82 -2.99 -2.43
C SER A 354 12.26 -3.44 -2.65
N ASP A 355 13.06 -2.63 -3.34
CA ASP A 355 14.50 -2.85 -3.49
C ASP A 355 15.24 -2.16 -2.32
N VAL A 356 16.00 -2.94 -1.53
CA VAL A 356 16.49 -2.52 -0.22
C VAL A 356 18.02 -2.42 -0.23
N PRO A 357 18.60 -1.23 -0.44
CA PRO A 357 20.04 -1.07 -0.45
C PRO A 357 20.69 -1.07 0.95
N VAL A 358 20.03 -0.58 2.02
CA VAL A 358 20.75 -0.40 3.32
C VAL A 358 20.03 -0.67 4.64
N ASN A 359 18.68 -0.67 4.76
CA ASN A 359 18.02 -0.81 6.08
C ASN A 359 16.84 -1.79 6.12
N LYS A 360 15.60 -1.31 5.90
CA LYS A 360 14.39 -2.13 5.93
C LYS A 360 13.60 -1.95 4.64
N GLY A 361 13.11 -3.04 4.06
CA GLY A 361 12.21 -2.94 2.90
C GLY A 361 10.85 -2.43 3.34
N ILE A 362 10.08 -3.32 3.93
CA ILE A 362 8.75 -3.01 4.45
C ILE A 362 8.75 -3.11 5.96
N LEU A 363 8.28 -2.06 6.63
CA LEU A 363 8.10 -1.96 8.07
C LEU A 363 6.61 -1.70 8.35
N ILE A 364 5.98 -2.60 9.09
CA ILE A 364 4.58 -2.54 9.52
C ILE A 364 4.58 -2.51 11.05
N GLU A 365 3.99 -1.47 11.63
CA GLU A 365 4.01 -1.24 13.07
C GLU A 365 2.58 -1.00 13.60
N SER A 366 2.07 -1.90 14.44
CA SER A 366 0.76 -1.77 15.09
C SER A 366 -0.42 -1.56 14.12
N CYS A 367 -0.45 -2.27 13.00
CA CYS A 367 -1.53 -2.19 12.01
C CYS A 367 -2.58 -3.29 12.24
N ASN A 368 -3.87 -2.97 12.07
CA ASN A 368 -4.97 -3.90 12.27
C ASN A 368 -5.79 -4.09 10.99
N PHE A 369 -6.27 -5.32 10.75
CA PHE A 369 -7.04 -5.69 9.55
C PHE A 369 -6.31 -5.35 8.24
N LEU A 370 -4.98 -5.48 8.25
CA LEU A 370 -4.13 -5.18 7.10
C LEU A 370 -4.19 -6.32 6.07
N GLN A 371 -4.28 -5.98 4.79
CA GLN A 371 -4.10 -6.93 3.69
C GLN A 371 -2.87 -6.60 2.85
N VAL A 372 -1.96 -7.55 2.71
CA VAL A 372 -0.73 -7.43 1.92
C VAL A 372 -0.71 -8.54 0.88
N ASN A 373 -0.69 -8.18 -0.40
CA ASN A 373 -0.75 -9.12 -1.52
C ASN A 373 0.37 -8.85 -2.54
N ASN A 374 1.02 -9.91 -3.03
CA ASN A 374 2.00 -9.84 -4.11
C ASN A 374 3.12 -8.83 -3.82
N VAL A 375 3.98 -9.17 -2.86
CA VAL A 375 5.10 -8.34 -2.46
C VAL A 375 6.40 -8.98 -2.94
N LEU A 376 7.27 -8.18 -3.54
CA LEU A 376 8.64 -8.54 -3.86
C LEU A 376 9.61 -7.62 -3.13
N CYS A 377 10.46 -8.18 -2.27
CA CYS A 377 11.51 -7.45 -1.57
C CYS A 377 12.90 -7.98 -1.98
N GLY A 378 13.76 -7.13 -2.53
CA GLY A 378 15.12 -7.48 -2.98
C GLY A 378 15.49 -6.89 -4.36
N PRO A 379 16.74 -7.06 -4.84
CA PRO A 379 17.84 -7.71 -4.13
C PRO A 379 18.38 -6.81 -3.02
N ASN A 380 19.23 -7.36 -2.17
CA ASN A 380 19.84 -6.59 -1.09
C ASN A 380 21.34 -6.56 -1.23
N GLN A 381 21.91 -5.38 -1.00
CA GLN A 381 23.34 -5.22 -0.88
C GLN A 381 23.79 -5.67 0.52
N LYS A 382 25.06 -6.06 0.63
CA LYS A 382 25.68 -6.62 1.85
C LYS A 382 25.53 -5.64 3.03
N GLY A 383 24.44 -5.73 3.80
CA GLY A 383 24.19 -4.81 4.92
C GLY A 383 22.73 -4.66 5.37
N SER A 384 21.72 -4.70 4.49
CA SER A 384 20.34 -4.56 4.97
C SER A 384 19.92 -5.81 5.72
N LYS A 385 19.31 -5.62 6.89
CA LYS A 385 19.07 -6.72 7.82
C LYS A 385 17.72 -7.37 7.61
N ILE A 386 16.68 -6.60 7.25
CA ILE A 386 15.29 -7.09 7.27
C ILE A 386 14.55 -6.60 6.02
N ALA A 387 14.10 -7.54 5.19
CA ALA A 387 13.32 -7.22 4.00
C ALA A 387 11.86 -6.90 4.34
N PHE A 388 11.30 -7.58 5.34
CA PHE A 388 9.90 -7.46 5.76
C PHE A 388 9.81 -7.58 7.28
N HIS A 389 9.34 -6.53 7.96
CA HIS A 389 9.30 -6.44 9.42
C HIS A 389 7.90 -6.03 9.87
N VAL A 390 7.23 -6.91 10.61
CA VAL A 390 6.00 -6.61 11.35
C VAL A 390 6.38 -6.50 12.83
N THR A 391 6.04 -5.40 13.50
CA THR A 391 6.37 -5.17 14.92
C THR A 391 5.36 -4.26 15.60
N LYS A 392 5.55 -3.98 16.89
CA LYS A 392 4.72 -3.07 17.67
C LYS A 392 5.36 -1.69 17.73
N ALA A 393 4.61 -0.64 17.41
CA ALA A 393 5.00 0.74 17.68
C ALA A 393 5.04 0.97 19.20
N SER A 394 5.92 1.85 19.69
CA SER A 394 6.16 2.08 21.13
C SER A 394 4.92 2.39 21.97
N ASN A 395 3.86 2.92 21.36
CA ASN A 395 2.56 3.20 21.99
C ASN A 395 1.38 2.64 21.16
N GLY A 396 1.63 1.65 20.31
CA GLY A 396 0.60 1.04 19.47
C GLY A 396 0.05 -0.25 20.06
N THR A 397 -1.01 -0.76 19.45
CA THR A 397 -1.50 -2.12 19.70
C THR A 397 -0.60 -3.14 19.02
N ASP A 398 -0.85 -4.43 19.22
CA ASP A 398 -0.22 -5.46 18.39
C ASP A 398 -0.78 -5.38 16.96
N ASN A 399 -0.20 -6.14 16.02
CA ASN A 399 -0.72 -6.23 14.66
C ASN A 399 -1.74 -7.36 14.58
N ASP A 400 -3.02 -7.01 14.65
CA ASP A 400 -4.10 -7.99 14.75
C ASP A 400 -4.80 -8.16 13.39
N TYR A 401 -5.21 -9.41 13.09
CA TYR A 401 -6.01 -9.73 11.90
C TYR A 401 -5.36 -9.36 10.57
N CYS A 402 -4.03 -9.42 10.49
CA CYS A 402 -3.29 -9.13 9.27
C CYS A 402 -3.22 -10.35 8.34
N GLN A 403 -3.37 -10.12 7.04
CA GLN A 403 -3.30 -11.14 5.99
C GLN A 403 -2.16 -10.82 5.03
N PHE A 404 -1.19 -11.73 4.92
CA PHE A 404 -0.04 -11.62 4.04
C PHE A 404 -0.10 -12.73 3.00
N ASN A 405 -0.17 -12.40 1.73
CA ASN A 405 -0.32 -13.37 0.65
C ASN A 405 0.71 -13.10 -0.46
N SER A 406 1.45 -14.13 -0.85
CA SER A 406 2.46 -14.07 -1.91
C SER A 406 3.55 -13.03 -1.60
N VAL A 407 4.26 -13.23 -0.47
CA VAL A 407 5.41 -12.41 -0.09
C VAL A 407 6.68 -13.13 -0.51
N ILE A 408 7.43 -12.54 -1.43
CA ILE A 408 8.74 -13.00 -1.86
C ILE A 408 9.77 -12.02 -1.32
N ALA A 409 10.70 -12.49 -0.51
CA ALA A 409 11.78 -11.66 0.00
C ALA A 409 13.12 -12.34 -0.14
N GLU A 410 14.07 -11.61 -0.70
CA GLU A 410 15.48 -11.88 -0.44
C GLU A 410 15.80 -11.24 0.91
N ASN A 411 16.35 -12.00 1.87
CA ASN A 411 16.69 -11.63 3.27
C ASN A 411 15.65 -11.96 4.36
N GLU A 412 15.98 -11.51 5.57
CA GLU A 412 15.27 -11.79 6.81
C GLU A 412 13.84 -11.24 6.75
N ILE A 413 12.91 -12.11 7.14
CA ILE A 413 11.51 -11.79 7.36
C ILE A 413 11.28 -11.89 8.88
N VAL A 414 10.71 -10.85 9.47
CA VAL A 414 10.47 -10.78 10.92
C VAL A 414 9.01 -10.51 11.18
N PHE A 415 8.38 -11.39 11.96
CA PHE A 415 7.03 -11.24 12.47
C PHE A 415 7.08 -11.15 13.99
N ASP A 416 7.08 -9.93 14.48
CA ASP A 416 7.05 -9.59 15.89
C ASP A 416 5.69 -8.99 16.24
N HIS A 417 5.07 -9.40 17.35
CA HIS A 417 3.73 -8.92 17.75
C HIS A 417 2.67 -9.00 16.64
N SER A 418 2.60 -10.15 15.96
CA SER A 418 1.62 -10.44 14.91
C SER A 418 0.58 -11.43 15.43
N ASN A 419 -0.60 -10.94 15.85
CA ASN A 419 -1.63 -11.81 16.41
C ASN A 419 -2.79 -12.03 15.45
N TYR A 420 -3.47 -13.17 15.60
CA TYR A 420 -4.67 -13.53 14.80
C TYR A 420 -4.46 -13.35 13.30
N SER A 421 -3.23 -13.56 12.85
CA SER A 421 -2.76 -13.18 11.53
C SER A 421 -2.48 -14.41 10.66
N SER A 422 -2.43 -14.22 9.36
CA SER A 422 -2.16 -15.30 8.41
C SER A 422 -1.14 -14.90 7.36
N VAL A 423 -0.25 -15.83 7.03
CA VAL A 423 0.74 -15.71 5.96
C VAL A 423 0.51 -16.86 4.99
N SER A 424 0.41 -16.59 3.70
CA SER A 424 0.24 -17.60 2.67
C SER A 424 1.21 -17.37 1.51
N ASN A 425 1.77 -18.45 0.95
CA ASN A 425 2.70 -18.39 -0.19
C ASN A 425 3.94 -17.53 0.09
N LEU A 426 4.51 -17.67 1.29
CA LEU A 426 5.74 -16.99 1.68
C LEU A 426 6.94 -17.63 0.99
N VAL A 427 7.79 -16.85 0.35
CA VAL A 427 9.05 -17.32 -0.23
C VAL A 427 10.18 -16.45 0.32
N SER A 428 11.17 -17.08 0.95
CA SER A 428 12.41 -16.41 1.34
C SER A 428 13.60 -17.09 0.67
N THR A 429 14.43 -16.29 0.01
CA THR A 429 15.63 -16.74 -0.71
C THR A 429 16.86 -15.98 -0.24
N HIS A 430 18.05 -16.57 -0.40
CA HIS A 430 19.33 -15.87 -0.33
C HIS A 430 19.53 -14.96 0.90
N VAL A 431 19.20 -15.43 2.10
CA VAL A 431 19.42 -14.64 3.32
C VAL A 431 20.90 -14.63 3.68
N PHE A 432 21.56 -13.49 3.47
CA PHE A 432 22.95 -13.25 3.86
C PHE A 432 23.00 -12.57 5.23
N ASN A 433 23.59 -13.23 6.24
CA ASN A 433 23.82 -12.64 7.58
C ASN A 433 22.55 -12.07 8.25
N SER A 434 21.57 -12.94 8.54
CA SER A 434 20.40 -12.60 9.35
C SER A 434 20.79 -12.03 10.72
N SER A 435 20.20 -10.92 11.12
CA SER A 435 20.44 -10.30 12.42
C SER A 435 19.84 -11.11 13.57
N SER A 436 18.73 -11.82 13.33
CA SER A 436 18.13 -12.79 14.26
C SER A 436 18.80 -14.17 14.26
N GLY A 437 19.71 -14.45 13.32
CA GLY A 437 20.22 -15.79 13.08
C GLY A 437 19.29 -16.72 12.29
N ALA A 438 18.13 -16.24 11.79
CA ALA A 438 17.21 -17.00 10.96
C ALA A 438 16.75 -16.24 9.71
N ALA A 439 16.31 -16.96 8.68
CA ALA A 439 15.70 -16.35 7.50
C ALA A 439 14.27 -15.84 7.79
N PHE A 440 13.57 -16.52 8.70
CA PHE A 440 12.26 -16.12 9.18
C PHE A 440 12.23 -16.19 10.71
N ASP A 441 11.99 -15.07 11.37
CA ASP A 441 11.92 -14.98 12.83
C ASP A 441 10.51 -14.57 13.27
N ILE A 442 9.99 -15.28 14.26
CA ILE A 442 8.66 -15.06 14.85
C ILE A 442 8.82 -14.83 16.35
N SER A 443 8.43 -13.65 16.83
CA SER A 443 8.45 -13.30 18.25
C SER A 443 7.16 -12.65 18.72
N ASN A 444 6.84 -12.82 20.01
CA ASN A 444 5.71 -12.19 20.68
C ASN A 444 4.38 -12.30 19.90
N SER A 445 4.17 -13.38 19.14
CA SER A 445 3.05 -13.51 18.20
C SER A 445 2.09 -14.60 18.64
N THR A 446 0.79 -14.39 18.52
CA THR A 446 -0.24 -15.34 18.99
C THR A 446 -1.23 -15.69 17.88
N GLU A 447 -1.52 -16.96 17.67
CA GLU A 447 -2.47 -17.42 16.62
C GLU A 447 -2.05 -16.98 15.20
N LEU A 448 -0.76 -17.11 14.88
CA LEU A 448 -0.23 -16.87 13.55
C LEU A 448 -0.27 -18.16 12.71
N THR A 449 -1.01 -18.14 11.60
CA THR A 449 -1.08 -19.27 10.66
C THR A 449 -0.22 -19.00 9.42
N ILE A 450 0.66 -19.94 9.07
CA ILE A 450 1.58 -19.84 7.93
C ILE A 450 1.31 -21.00 6.98
N ASN A 451 0.86 -20.69 5.76
CA ASN A 451 0.50 -21.65 4.73
C ASN A 451 1.47 -21.58 3.54
N ASN A 452 1.93 -22.73 3.04
CA ASN A 452 2.76 -22.85 1.84
C ASN A 452 4.02 -21.96 1.87
N ALA A 453 4.80 -22.03 2.95
CA ALA A 453 6.05 -21.28 3.07
C ALA A 453 7.23 -22.03 2.45
N LYS A 454 8.08 -21.33 1.70
CA LYS A 454 9.26 -21.88 1.01
C LYS A 454 10.52 -21.09 1.40
N PHE A 455 11.51 -21.78 1.94
CA PHE A 455 12.78 -21.19 2.34
C PHE A 455 13.90 -21.86 1.56
N ARG A 456 14.55 -21.11 0.67
CA ARG A 456 15.54 -21.65 -0.28
C ARG A 456 16.88 -20.93 -0.21
N ASP A 457 17.96 -21.66 -0.49
CA ASP A 457 19.31 -21.10 -0.68
C ASP A 457 19.79 -20.19 0.47
N LEU A 458 19.46 -20.59 1.70
CA LEU A 458 19.74 -19.80 2.89
C LEU A 458 21.21 -19.91 3.28
N SER A 459 21.88 -18.81 3.61
CA SER A 459 23.23 -18.87 4.19
C SER A 459 23.21 -18.95 5.72
N SER A 460 22.13 -18.47 6.36
CA SER A 460 21.93 -18.53 7.81
C SER A 460 21.97 -19.97 8.36
N ALA A 461 22.24 -20.09 9.67
CA ALA A 461 22.23 -21.38 10.36
C ALA A 461 20.82 -21.96 10.45
N ASN A 462 19.80 -21.10 10.55
CA ASN A 462 18.40 -21.48 10.72
C ASN A 462 17.54 -20.93 9.57
N SER A 463 16.60 -21.73 9.07
CA SER A 463 15.55 -21.27 8.16
C SER A 463 14.47 -20.50 8.91
N LEU A 464 14.05 -21.02 10.05
CA LEU A 464 12.93 -20.50 10.81
C LEU A 464 13.29 -20.52 12.30
N ARG A 465 13.02 -19.41 12.97
CA ARG A 465 13.11 -19.23 14.43
C ARG A 465 11.75 -18.83 14.99
N VAL A 466 11.29 -19.55 16.01
CA VAL A 466 10.12 -19.16 16.81
C VAL A 466 10.58 -18.93 18.24
N ARG A 467 10.37 -17.72 18.77
CA ARG A 467 10.85 -17.30 20.10
C ARG A 467 9.86 -17.65 21.24
N PRO A 468 10.33 -17.65 22.50
CA PRO A 468 9.56 -18.09 23.68
C PRO A 468 8.18 -17.47 23.91
N ASN A 469 8.00 -16.22 23.51
CA ASN A 469 6.78 -15.45 23.78
C ASN A 469 5.72 -15.61 22.69
N SER A 470 5.94 -16.50 21.72
CA SER A 470 4.98 -16.78 20.66
C SER A 470 4.12 -18.00 21.01
N SER A 471 2.82 -18.00 20.69
CA SER A 471 1.91 -19.12 21.02
C SER A 471 0.91 -19.42 19.89
N ARG A 472 0.51 -20.70 19.74
CA ARG A 472 -0.46 -21.15 18.71
C ARG A 472 -0.04 -20.79 17.28
N ILE A 473 1.24 -20.98 16.96
CA ILE A 473 1.80 -20.82 15.62
C ILE A 473 1.54 -22.09 14.82
N VAL A 474 0.83 -21.97 13.70
CA VAL A 474 0.43 -23.10 12.86
C VAL A 474 1.16 -23.01 11.52
N PHE A 475 1.84 -24.09 11.13
CA PHE A 475 2.50 -24.22 9.83
C PHE A 475 1.82 -25.29 8.98
N ASN A 476 1.15 -24.87 7.90
CA ASN A 476 0.43 -25.74 6.98
C ASN A 476 1.14 -25.79 5.61
N ALA A 477 1.80 -26.91 5.33
CA ALA A 477 2.59 -27.17 4.13
C ALA A 477 3.73 -26.15 3.91
N GLY A 478 4.94 -26.65 3.72
CA GLY A 478 6.08 -25.79 3.43
C GLY A 478 7.30 -26.59 2.97
N GLU A 479 8.22 -25.91 2.31
CA GLU A 479 9.50 -26.44 1.85
C GLU A 479 10.62 -25.69 2.57
N TYR A 480 11.47 -26.39 3.32
CA TYR A 480 12.54 -25.77 4.11
C TYR A 480 13.89 -26.38 3.75
N ASP A 481 14.79 -25.56 3.23
CA ASP A 481 16.12 -26.02 2.81
C ASP A 481 17.08 -26.30 3.96
N LYS A 482 16.92 -25.63 5.10
CA LYS A 482 17.77 -25.80 6.29
C LYS A 482 16.94 -26.09 7.55
N ARG A 483 17.61 -26.07 8.71
CA ARG A 483 17.07 -26.35 10.04
C ARG A 483 15.88 -25.49 10.41
N LEU A 484 14.92 -26.11 11.09
CA LEU A 484 13.89 -25.44 11.88
C LEU A 484 14.37 -25.34 13.33
N TYR A 485 14.37 -24.13 13.88
CA TYR A 485 14.78 -23.86 15.25
C TYR A 485 13.61 -23.27 16.05
N ILE A 486 13.18 -23.96 17.11
CA ILE A 486 12.09 -23.52 17.99
C ILE A 486 12.66 -23.32 19.39
N GLU A 487 12.57 -22.11 19.92
CA GLU A 487 13.16 -21.69 21.19
C GLU A 487 12.09 -21.38 22.23
N GLY A 488 12.11 -22.12 23.34
CA GLY A 488 11.50 -21.77 24.64
C GLY A 488 10.03 -21.36 24.70
N VAL A 489 9.14 -21.88 23.86
CA VAL A 489 7.72 -21.51 23.84
C VAL A 489 7.03 -21.71 25.21
N ASN A 490 6.74 -20.61 25.93
CA ASN A 490 6.26 -20.60 27.33
C ASN A 490 4.82 -21.09 27.52
N ARG A 491 4.01 -21.08 26.46
CA ARG A 491 2.63 -21.58 26.44
C ARG A 491 2.46 -22.45 25.20
N LEU A 492 2.51 -23.77 25.41
CA LEU A 492 2.36 -24.80 24.38
C LEU A 492 0.90 -24.91 23.91
N GLY A 493 0.33 -23.82 23.40
CA GLY A 493 -0.84 -23.92 22.54
C GLY A 493 -0.44 -24.68 21.28
N ASN A 494 -1.24 -25.67 20.88
CA ASN A 494 -1.08 -26.57 19.73
C ASN A 494 -0.31 -25.95 18.53
N ASN A 495 1.03 -25.94 18.58
CA ASN A 495 1.85 -25.56 17.44
C ASN A 495 1.90 -26.77 16.52
N ILE A 496 1.24 -26.66 15.37
CA ILE A 496 1.04 -27.78 14.45
C ILE A 496 1.93 -27.55 13.23
N ILE A 497 2.79 -28.51 12.92
CA ILE A 497 3.51 -28.56 11.64
C ILE A 497 2.87 -29.66 10.83
N ASN A 498 1.97 -29.28 9.92
CA ASN A 498 1.24 -30.23 9.08
C ASN A 498 1.76 -30.19 7.64
N GLY A 499 2.22 -31.31 7.11
CA GLY A 499 2.55 -31.46 5.69
C GLY A 499 3.82 -30.74 5.20
N SER A 500 4.71 -30.31 6.11
CA SER A 500 5.95 -29.61 5.74
C SER A 500 7.10 -30.56 5.42
N ILE A 501 7.81 -30.31 4.32
CA ILE A 501 9.00 -31.05 3.89
C ILE A 501 10.26 -30.32 4.38
N MET A 502 11.02 -30.97 5.26
CA MET A 502 12.29 -30.47 5.80
C MET A 502 13.45 -31.23 5.15
N LYS A 503 14.47 -30.53 4.63
CA LYS A 503 15.71 -31.18 4.14
C LYS A 503 16.68 -31.53 5.28
N GLU A 504 16.70 -30.73 6.35
CA GLU A 504 17.57 -30.89 7.52
C GLU A 504 16.79 -31.19 8.82
N ASP A 505 17.51 -31.31 9.95
CA ASP A 505 16.97 -31.63 11.28
C ASP A 505 16.09 -30.50 11.88
N VAL A 506 15.20 -30.88 12.80
CA VAL A 506 14.40 -29.96 13.64
C VAL A 506 15.01 -29.89 15.03
N PHE A 507 15.30 -28.68 15.51
CA PHE A 507 15.89 -28.44 16.82
C PHE A 507 14.88 -27.72 17.74
N PHE A 508 14.75 -28.25 18.94
CA PHE A 508 14.03 -27.61 20.05
C PHE A 508 15.07 -27.23 21.10
N GLU A 509 15.01 -26.01 21.64
CA GLU A 509 15.93 -25.57 22.69
C GLU A 509 15.17 -24.81 23.79
N ASN A 510 15.47 -25.11 25.07
CA ASN A 510 14.97 -24.40 26.25
C ASN A 510 13.43 -24.29 26.41
N ALA A 511 12.65 -25.29 25.96
CA ALA A 511 11.21 -25.35 26.23
C ALA A 511 10.95 -25.45 27.75
N PRO A 512 10.24 -24.48 28.37
CA PRO A 512 10.01 -24.47 29.82
C PRO A 512 9.04 -25.60 30.22
N LEU A 513 9.33 -26.22 31.38
CA LEU A 513 8.69 -27.43 31.93
C LEU A 513 7.31 -27.16 32.56
N ASN A 514 6.47 -26.35 31.93
CA ASN A 514 5.19 -25.94 32.52
C ASN A 514 4.18 -27.10 32.33
N ASN A 515 3.60 -27.61 33.42
CA ASN A 515 2.73 -28.81 33.50
C ASN A 515 1.38 -28.73 32.74
N GLU A 516 1.21 -27.87 31.74
CA GLU A 516 -0.02 -27.76 30.96
C GLU A 516 0.07 -28.54 29.64
N SER A 517 -0.97 -29.33 29.36
CA SER A 517 -1.10 -30.33 28.29
C SER A 517 -1.03 -29.78 26.86
N GLY A 518 0.15 -29.37 26.40
CA GLY A 518 0.40 -29.02 25.00
C GLY A 518 0.85 -30.23 24.17
N TYR A 519 0.24 -30.46 23.01
CA TYR A 519 0.63 -31.53 22.08
C TYR A 519 1.46 -30.97 20.91
N TYR A 520 2.56 -31.65 20.56
CA TYR A 520 3.27 -31.44 19.30
C TYR A 520 2.79 -32.50 18.28
N TYR A 521 2.20 -32.04 17.18
CA TYR A 521 1.87 -32.90 16.04
C TYR A 521 2.94 -32.73 14.97
N LEU A 522 3.84 -33.71 14.84
CA LEU A 522 4.86 -33.75 13.80
C LEU A 522 4.43 -34.77 12.75
N SER A 523 4.05 -34.30 11.55
CA SER A 523 3.45 -35.17 10.54
C SER A 523 4.47 -35.94 9.68
N ASN A 524 5.79 -35.70 9.82
CA ASN A 524 6.84 -36.20 8.91
C ASN A 524 8.09 -36.73 9.64
N LYS A 525 8.98 -37.40 8.90
CA LYS A 525 10.24 -38.04 9.38
C LYS A 525 11.16 -37.04 10.11
N VAL A 526 11.04 -36.97 11.43
CA VAL A 526 12.00 -36.27 12.30
C VAL A 526 13.25 -37.13 12.40
N LYS A 527 14.39 -36.66 11.87
CA LYS A 527 15.65 -37.42 11.87
C LYS A 527 16.34 -37.42 13.24
N THR A 528 16.30 -36.29 13.95
CA THR A 528 16.97 -36.16 15.24
C THR A 528 16.24 -35.15 16.13
N ILE A 529 15.91 -35.52 17.38
CA ILE A 529 15.53 -34.59 18.45
C ILE A 529 16.73 -34.53 19.40
N LYS A 530 17.34 -33.35 19.59
CA LYS A 530 18.46 -33.15 20.53
C LYS A 530 18.04 -32.21 21.66
N GLY A 531 18.02 -32.73 22.89
CA GLY A 531 17.81 -32.00 24.14
C GLY A 531 17.25 -32.94 25.22
N GLY A 532 17.58 -32.70 26.49
CA GLY A 532 17.03 -33.48 27.60
C GLY A 532 15.61 -33.01 27.89
N PHE A 533 14.61 -33.71 27.36
CA PHE A 533 13.20 -33.30 27.45
C PHE A 533 12.35 -34.29 28.23
N LEU A 534 11.42 -33.75 29.00
CA LEU A 534 10.18 -34.40 29.42
C LEU A 534 9.10 -33.94 28.44
N LEU A 535 8.78 -34.76 27.44
CA LEU A 535 7.70 -34.45 26.49
C LEU A 535 6.41 -35.09 26.99
N PRO A 536 5.41 -34.31 27.45
CA PRO A 536 4.10 -34.85 27.75
C PRO A 536 3.38 -35.11 26.42
N ASN A 537 3.49 -36.33 25.89
CA ASN A 537 2.75 -36.87 24.74
C ASN A 537 3.17 -36.35 23.35
N ILE A 538 4.12 -37.05 22.70
CA ILE A 538 4.25 -37.00 21.23
C ILE A 538 3.14 -37.88 20.63
N VAL A 539 2.26 -37.30 19.80
CA VAL A 539 1.33 -38.07 18.98
C VAL A 539 1.91 -38.17 17.57
N LEU A 540 2.52 -39.32 17.27
CA LEU A 540 2.91 -39.65 15.90
C LEU A 540 1.65 -40.08 15.13
N LYS A 541 1.50 -39.57 13.91
CA LYS A 541 0.34 -39.68 13.01
C LYS A 541 -0.44 -41.00 13.09
N GLU A 542 -1.77 -40.93 13.05
CA GLU A 542 -2.62 -42.10 12.76
C GLU A 542 -2.30 -42.63 11.35
N THR A 543 -1.80 -43.85 11.26
CA THR A 543 -1.65 -44.54 9.98
C THR A 543 -3.02 -44.90 9.41
N PRO A 544 -3.21 -44.87 8.07
CA PRO A 544 -4.40 -45.45 7.45
C PRO A 544 -4.57 -46.90 7.91
N MET A 545 -5.82 -47.35 8.03
CA MET A 545 -6.18 -48.69 8.54
C MET A 545 -5.30 -49.78 7.90
N ALA A 546 -4.55 -50.50 8.74
CA ALA A 546 -3.79 -51.66 8.29
C ALA A 546 -4.76 -52.70 7.70
N LYS A 547 -4.42 -53.28 6.55
CA LYS A 547 -5.10 -54.51 6.11
C LYS A 547 -4.63 -55.66 7.02
N ALA A 548 -5.51 -56.61 7.31
CA ALA A 548 -5.16 -57.78 8.12
C ALA A 548 -3.89 -58.46 7.58
N GLY A 549 -2.91 -58.70 8.45
CA GLY A 549 -1.62 -59.32 8.09
C GLY A 549 -0.53 -58.35 7.61
N GLN A 550 -0.80 -57.04 7.54
CA GLN A 550 0.23 -56.05 7.19
C GLN A 550 1.10 -55.71 8.42
N VAL A 551 2.41 -55.91 8.29
CA VAL A 551 3.40 -55.45 9.28
C VAL A 551 3.56 -53.94 9.12
N ILE A 552 3.27 -53.17 10.16
CA ILE A 552 3.57 -51.74 10.20
C ILE A 552 4.81 -51.56 11.07
N ASN A 553 5.92 -51.18 10.43
CA ASN A 553 7.15 -50.84 11.13
C ASN A 553 7.16 -49.35 11.45
N PHE A 554 7.30 -49.01 12.73
CA PHE A 554 7.56 -47.65 13.19
C PHE A 554 9.04 -47.55 13.59
N ASP A 555 9.88 -47.02 12.70
CA ASP A 555 11.26 -46.70 13.06
C ASP A 555 11.28 -45.32 13.74
N ILE A 556 11.44 -45.31 15.07
CA ILE A 556 11.68 -44.10 15.86
C ILE A 556 13.17 -44.04 16.17
N ASN A 557 13.92 -43.27 15.38
CA ASN A 557 15.31 -42.94 15.69
C ASN A 557 15.36 -41.77 16.70
N ALA A 558 15.00 -42.05 17.96
CA ALA A 558 15.16 -41.09 19.05
C ALA A 558 16.44 -41.41 19.84
N VAL A 559 17.43 -40.52 19.78
CA VAL A 559 18.58 -40.57 20.69
C VAL A 559 18.17 -39.92 22.01
N ILE A 560 17.66 -40.73 22.93
CA ILE A 560 17.25 -40.25 24.26
C ILE A 560 18.51 -40.13 25.13
N LYS A 561 18.95 -38.90 25.41
CA LYS A 561 19.98 -38.65 26.44
C LYS A 561 19.34 -38.74 27.82
N ARG A 562 19.99 -39.49 28.72
CA ARG A 562 19.55 -39.70 30.10
C ARG A 562 19.33 -38.35 30.82
N PRO A 563 18.21 -38.14 31.53
CA PRO A 563 18.17 -37.16 32.61
C PRO A 563 19.22 -37.54 33.66
N SER A 564 19.78 -36.57 34.38
CA SER A 564 20.80 -36.78 35.41
C SER A 564 20.32 -37.60 36.63
N ILE A 565 19.05 -37.99 36.66
CA ILE A 565 18.40 -38.71 37.77
C ILE A 565 17.64 -39.89 37.16
N GLY A 566 17.83 -41.09 37.72
CA GLY A 566 17.29 -42.33 37.14
C GLY A 566 15.77 -42.34 37.09
N GLY A 567 15.19 -42.31 35.88
CA GLY A 567 13.75 -42.45 35.66
C GLY A 567 13.44 -43.59 34.68
N ALA A 568 12.23 -44.16 34.79
CA ALA A 568 11.70 -45.18 33.88
C ALA A 568 10.78 -44.55 32.82
N TYR A 569 10.70 -45.15 31.63
CA TYR A 569 9.80 -44.69 30.56
C TYR A 569 8.62 -45.66 30.43
N LYS A 570 7.39 -45.15 30.29
CA LYS A 570 6.18 -45.95 30.08
C LYS A 570 5.67 -45.75 28.65
N ALA A 571 5.54 -46.82 27.88
CA ALA A 571 4.85 -46.79 26.59
C ALA A 571 3.42 -47.30 26.78
N THR A 572 2.42 -46.52 26.37
CA THR A 572 1.01 -46.91 26.42
C THR A 572 0.43 -46.92 25.01
N PHE A 573 -0.18 -48.03 24.62
CA PHE A 573 -0.93 -48.15 23.37
C PHE A 573 -2.41 -47.86 23.64
N VAL A 574 -2.99 -46.94 22.89
CA VAL A 574 -4.42 -46.59 23.04
C VAL A 574 -5.15 -46.86 21.72
N SER A 575 -6.23 -47.63 21.78
CA SER A 575 -7.17 -47.82 20.66
C SER A 575 -8.17 -46.66 20.65
N SER A 576 -8.34 -45.98 19.51
CA SER A 576 -9.28 -44.86 19.36
C SER A 576 -10.75 -45.27 19.49
N ASN A 577 -11.07 -46.57 19.41
CA ASN A 577 -12.45 -47.04 19.27
C ASN A 577 -12.99 -47.76 20.53
N GLY A 578 -12.27 -47.76 21.65
CA GLY A 578 -12.75 -48.34 22.92
C GLY A 578 -12.95 -49.87 22.93
N ILE A 579 -12.81 -50.55 21.79
CA ILE A 579 -12.90 -52.01 21.66
C ILE A 579 -11.48 -52.57 21.53
N PHE A 580 -11.04 -53.31 22.54
CA PHE A 580 -9.80 -54.09 22.50
C PHE A 580 -10.06 -55.41 21.76
N GLY A 581 -9.79 -55.45 20.46
CA GLY A 581 -9.54 -56.73 19.77
C GLY A 581 -8.17 -57.27 20.21
N SER A 582 -8.01 -58.60 20.25
CA SER A 582 -6.73 -59.21 20.64
C SER A 582 -5.62 -58.77 19.69
N PHE A 583 -4.62 -58.06 20.23
CA PHE A 583 -3.37 -57.82 19.52
C PHE A 583 -2.63 -59.16 19.41
N GLY A 584 -2.10 -59.46 18.22
CA GLY A 584 -1.09 -60.51 18.10
C GLY A 584 0.19 -60.13 18.85
N THR A 585 1.22 -60.97 18.73
CA THR A 585 2.55 -60.79 19.32
C THR A 585 3.09 -59.39 19.03
N THR A 586 3.26 -58.58 20.08
CA THR A 586 4.00 -57.31 19.98
C THR A 586 5.47 -57.61 20.24
N VAL A 587 6.33 -57.29 19.29
CA VAL A 587 7.78 -57.50 19.44
C VAL A 587 8.43 -56.15 19.68
N ILE A 588 9.19 -56.07 20.77
CA ILE A 588 9.97 -54.89 21.13
C ILE A 588 11.43 -55.25 20.96
N GLU A 589 12.07 -54.63 19.98
CA GLU A 589 13.48 -54.87 19.66
C GLU A 589 14.30 -53.69 20.20
N VAL A 590 15.18 -53.96 21.17
CA VAL A 590 16.13 -52.96 21.68
C VAL A 590 17.47 -53.20 21.00
N ILE A 591 17.87 -52.28 20.12
CA ILE A 591 19.11 -52.36 19.37
C ILE A 591 20.18 -51.55 20.13
N ARG A 592 21.23 -52.22 20.60
CA ARG A 592 22.38 -51.55 21.21
C ARG A 592 23.27 -50.98 20.13
N ASN A 593 23.65 -49.72 20.28
CA ASN A 593 24.35 -48.96 19.24
C ASN A 593 25.85 -49.29 19.09
N TYR A 594 26.36 -50.35 19.76
CA TYR A 594 27.79 -50.66 19.76
C TYR A 594 28.17 -52.11 19.47
N ASP A 595 27.24 -53.06 19.51
CA ASP A 595 27.47 -54.44 19.07
C ASP A 595 26.18 -54.94 18.42
N ASN A 596 26.26 -55.50 17.21
CA ASN A 596 25.14 -56.06 16.43
C ASN A 596 24.45 -57.27 17.12
N THR A 597 24.58 -57.43 18.43
CA THR A 597 23.80 -58.38 19.23
C THR A 597 22.38 -57.88 19.43
N GLN A 598 21.44 -58.47 18.70
CA GLN A 598 20.00 -58.31 18.92
C GLN A 598 19.62 -58.93 20.28
N ALA A 599 19.02 -58.13 21.16
CA ALA A 599 18.27 -58.65 22.30
C ALA A 599 16.78 -58.58 21.94
N ALA A 600 16.22 -59.70 21.47
CA ALA A 600 14.79 -59.82 21.26
C ALA A 600 14.12 -60.09 22.62
N ILE A 601 13.30 -59.15 23.09
CA ILE A 601 12.39 -59.40 24.20
C ILE A 601 11.05 -59.82 23.59
N THR A 602 10.83 -61.14 23.49
CA THR A 602 9.54 -61.72 23.11
C THR A 602 8.71 -61.96 24.37
N SER A 603 7.68 -61.16 24.58
CA SER A 603 6.72 -61.38 25.66
C SER A 603 5.30 -61.41 25.09
N ASN A 604 4.57 -62.51 25.30
CA ASN A 604 3.13 -62.58 25.11
C ASN A 604 2.46 -61.90 26.31
N ILE A 605 2.04 -60.64 26.17
CA ILE A 605 1.42 -59.89 27.28
C ILE A 605 -0.02 -59.53 26.91
N PRO A 606 -1.05 -59.95 27.68
CA PRO A 606 -2.46 -59.62 27.41
C PRO A 606 -2.92 -58.25 27.96
N SER A 607 -2.05 -57.47 28.62
CA SER A 607 -2.43 -56.21 29.26
C SER A 607 -2.14 -54.96 28.43
N SER A 608 -2.99 -53.95 28.57
CA SER A 608 -2.98 -52.65 27.89
C SER A 608 -1.82 -51.70 28.25
N SER A 609 -0.82 -52.16 29.00
CA SER A 609 0.37 -51.37 29.35
C SER A 609 1.60 -52.25 29.53
N VAL A 610 2.73 -51.81 28.96
CA VAL A 610 4.05 -52.45 29.13
C VAL A 610 5.02 -51.41 29.71
N GLN A 611 5.66 -51.74 30.82
CA GLN A 611 6.69 -50.91 31.45
C GLN A 611 8.07 -51.45 31.04
N ILE A 612 8.94 -50.60 30.50
CA ILE A 612 10.24 -51.03 29.98
C ILE A 612 11.32 -50.08 30.48
N THR A 613 12.32 -50.64 31.16
CA THR A 613 13.50 -49.91 31.61
C THR A 613 14.55 -49.98 30.50
N ILE A 614 14.84 -48.84 29.86
CA ILE A 614 15.81 -48.77 28.75
C ILE A 614 17.14 -48.17 29.24
N PRO A 615 18.29 -48.84 29.05
CA PRO A 615 19.60 -48.24 29.30
C PRO A 615 19.91 -47.12 28.30
N SER A 616 20.69 -46.12 28.72
CA SER A 616 21.07 -44.97 27.87
C SER A 616 21.75 -45.39 26.56
N ASN A 617 21.48 -44.66 25.47
CA ASN A 617 22.07 -44.81 24.12
C ASN A 617 21.59 -46.00 23.26
N ASN A 618 20.42 -46.59 23.55
CA ASN A 618 19.83 -47.64 22.71
C ASN A 618 18.77 -47.09 21.75
N ILE A 619 18.67 -47.70 20.57
CA ILE A 619 17.57 -47.48 19.62
C ILE A 619 16.47 -48.48 19.95
N ILE A 620 15.23 -48.01 20.07
CA ILE A 620 14.07 -48.86 20.33
C ILE A 620 13.26 -48.95 19.05
N ARG A 621 13.11 -50.17 18.53
CA ARG A 621 12.20 -50.46 17.43
C ARG A 621 10.94 -51.12 17.98
N PHE A 622 9.79 -50.57 17.61
CA PHE A 622 8.48 -51.15 17.91
C PHE A 622 7.91 -51.77 16.64
N THR A 623 7.65 -53.07 16.66
CA THR A 623 6.95 -53.77 15.58
C THR A 623 5.63 -54.30 16.13
N CYS A 624 4.51 -53.79 15.62
CA CYS A 624 3.19 -54.37 15.93
C CYS A 624 2.64 -55.11 14.70
N ASN A 625 2.18 -56.33 14.92
CA ASN A 625 1.47 -57.11 13.90
C ASN A 625 -0.03 -56.97 14.15
N ALA A 626 -0.75 -56.30 13.23
CA ALA A 626 -2.20 -56.21 13.28
C ALA A 626 -2.82 -57.52 12.79
N THR A 627 -3.50 -58.24 13.69
CA THR A 627 -4.18 -59.51 13.41
C THR A 627 -5.52 -59.33 12.71
N ASN A 628 -6.19 -58.19 12.87
CA ASN A 628 -7.50 -57.89 12.28
C ASN A 628 -7.50 -56.55 11.50
N ALA A 629 -8.25 -56.48 10.41
CA ALA A 629 -8.48 -55.23 9.68
C ALA A 629 -9.35 -54.30 10.53
N GLY A 630 -8.94 -53.05 10.76
CA GLY A 630 -9.74 -52.12 11.57
C GLY A 630 -9.00 -51.27 12.60
N THR A 631 -7.80 -51.68 12.99
CA THR A 631 -7.17 -51.18 14.22
C THR A 631 -6.31 -49.93 13.97
N ILE A 632 -6.65 -48.81 14.62
CA ILE A 632 -5.77 -47.64 14.71
C ILE A 632 -4.86 -47.86 15.92
N ALA A 633 -3.55 -47.99 15.69
CA ALA A 633 -2.57 -48.06 16.76
C ALA A 633 -2.08 -46.65 17.08
N LYS A 634 -2.45 -46.11 18.25
CA LYS A 634 -1.84 -44.89 18.80
C LYS A 634 -0.75 -45.29 19.78
N LEU A 635 0.50 -45.00 19.44
CA LEU A 635 1.63 -45.10 20.37
C LEU A 635 1.73 -43.80 21.17
N THR A 636 1.56 -43.86 22.49
CA THR A 636 1.81 -42.73 23.39
C THR A 636 2.98 -43.06 24.29
N LEU A 637 4.07 -42.32 24.18
CA LEU A 637 5.20 -42.38 25.11
C LEU A 637 4.93 -41.42 26.27
N ILE A 638 4.82 -41.97 27.48
CA ILE A 638 4.57 -41.23 28.71
C ILE A 638 5.79 -41.42 29.61
N TYR A 639 6.45 -40.33 30.00
CA TYR A 639 7.41 -40.40 31.09
C TYR A 639 6.65 -40.50 32.41
N VAL A 640 7.03 -41.43 33.27
CA VAL A 640 6.48 -41.54 34.62
C VAL A 640 7.64 -41.28 35.57
N GLU A 641 7.59 -40.16 36.26
CA GLU A 641 8.49 -39.89 37.37
C GLU A 641 8.06 -40.81 38.52
N GLU A 642 9.00 -41.59 39.09
CA GLU A 642 8.74 -42.22 40.39
C GLU A 642 8.56 -41.11 41.42
N ILE A 643 7.46 -41.15 42.17
CA ILE A 643 7.24 -40.30 43.36
C ILE A 643 8.15 -40.78 44.48
#